data_AF-A0A1C5SME3-F1
#
_entry.id   AF-A0A1C5SME3-F1
#
_cell.length_a   1.000
_cell.length_b   1.000
_cell.length_c   1.000
_cell.angle_alpha   90.00
_cell.angle_beta   90.00
_cell.angle_gamma   90.00
#
_symmetry.space_group_name_H-M   'P 1'
#
loop_
_entity.id
_entity.type
_entity.pdbx_description
1 polymer ?
#
loop_
_entity_poly.entity_id
_entity_poly.type
_entity_poly.pdbx_seq_one_letter_code
_entity_poly.pdbx_strand_id
1 'polypeptide(L)'
;MKYMKNHFAGILSVILAVVSLSGSSMPVVSANSAERIAKKETIVKLDEKLGAEPGKVLEELKNHEKDGYYLGTPYSGYPLTAENCMRPNGAYGGNGAMNCTGFVAYVLEKCGADLSEIDKGSLRGGKVNASNWFHWMTDNAVESYHYNTIEELLAGGKAQKGDVIYFEPVSWEEEDADCHIGFFWGDNSNDNRFWHSASIPSSGNQISQLVAKSRSTVYLFKTTHNGSLEIMKSSARSEITADNQLYSLEGAEYTVCKSGTSEVVCVIRTDKKGYGKAENLPEGSYDIKETKAPKGYVLDTKLRQITVNAGQTVTYECQDEPEKTKVEILIRKQDAETGKGQAQAGLSLAGAEFHVAFFDSFFDNQNEIGVKVPLRSWKLKSDADGVVRMDEAHLISGDPFFENNELPLGTITVWEMHAPEGYLVDTVTHCIRTGTEQNGSNKALKIWNPVEIKEKIIRGDLKLVKAADKTLKRLSDIPFQITSKATGESHVILTDKNGEASTGAYWNPHTVNTNEGKTSEDGIWFGEGTPDNTRGALLYGTYLVEELSCKNNEDRMLIPAFEVEVTKEMRVIDLGTLTNDEHPVPEIGTRASDRETGTHNGKRTEQVTVIDRVKWKNLEIGKEYVVKGTLMDKETKKPVLQDGKEVTAEKKLIPDTDSGELQMEFTFDATKLNGEQVVVFEEVYLEEKLVAVHADLEDEGQSVTYKKEKQVEEEKPESPEKPKETEKAKTVATGDGSYVKILVFLIGVILTGALLLCFLLSRMWGRMWKRR
;
A
#
# COMPACT_ATOMS: atom_id res chain seq x y z
N MET A 1 -39.80 22.79 -18.03
CA MET A 1 -40.99 23.67 -18.02
C MET A 1 -40.66 24.97 -17.30
N LYS A 2 -41.33 26.05 -17.74
CA LYS A 2 -41.73 27.33 -17.07
C LYS A 2 -41.15 27.67 -15.68
N TYR A 3 -40.60 28.87 -15.41
CA TYR A 3 -41.16 30.25 -15.47
C TYR A 3 -42.32 30.55 -14.49
N MET A 4 -42.22 31.69 -13.79
CA MET A 4 -43.25 32.36 -12.93
C MET A 4 -43.63 31.62 -11.63
N LYS A 5 -44.07 32.25 -10.53
CA LYS A 5 -44.35 33.67 -10.10
C LYS A 5 -44.09 33.73 -8.57
N ASN A 6 -43.71 34.81 -7.86
CA ASN A 6 -43.92 36.26 -7.89
C ASN A 6 -45.27 36.81 -7.35
N HIS A 7 -45.15 37.70 -6.34
CA HIS A 7 -46.10 38.69 -5.75
C HIS A 7 -47.11 38.30 -4.65
N PHE A 8 -46.81 38.82 -3.44
CA PHE A 8 -47.46 40.02 -2.84
C PHE A 8 -46.30 41.00 -2.47
N ALA A 9 -46.34 42.35 -2.45
CA ALA A 9 -47.35 43.43 -2.56
C ALA A 9 -48.23 43.69 -1.32
N GLY A 10 -48.40 44.93 -0.81
CA GLY A 10 -47.85 46.24 -1.22
C GLY A 10 -48.29 47.37 -0.24
N ILE A 11 -48.44 48.62 -0.73
CA ILE A 11 -48.82 49.88 0.01
C ILE A 11 -47.62 50.56 0.72
N LEU A 12 -47.23 51.84 0.52
CA LEU A 12 -47.61 52.95 -0.38
C LEU A 12 -46.33 53.85 -0.53
N SER A 13 -45.78 54.23 -1.70
CA SER A 13 -46.18 55.29 -2.66
C SER A 13 -46.40 56.67 -2.01
N VAL A 14 -45.86 57.81 -2.50
CA VAL A 14 -46.17 58.48 -3.80
C VAL A 14 -45.18 59.65 -4.13
N ILE A 15 -44.59 59.68 -5.35
CA ILE A 15 -44.31 60.82 -6.31
C ILE A 15 -43.59 62.13 -5.81
N LEU A 16 -42.76 62.91 -6.56
CA LEU A 16 -42.32 62.98 -7.98
C LEU A 16 -40.76 63.16 -8.10
N ALA A 17 -40.26 64.05 -8.98
CA ALA A 17 -38.85 64.36 -9.28
C ALA A 17 -38.70 65.72 -10.03
N VAL A 18 -37.44 66.19 -10.19
CA VAL A 18 -36.94 67.28 -11.07
C VAL A 18 -37.24 68.75 -10.68
N VAL A 19 -36.18 69.52 -10.39
CA VAL A 19 -35.82 70.84 -11.00
C VAL A 19 -34.39 71.23 -10.55
N SER A 20 -33.73 72.12 -11.30
CA SER A 20 -32.32 72.50 -11.17
C SER A 20 -32.05 73.83 -10.44
N LEU A 21 -30.81 74.00 -9.99
CA LEU A 21 -30.08 75.28 -9.87
C LEU A 21 -30.68 76.40 -8.99
N SER A 22 -30.18 76.49 -7.76
CA SER A 22 -29.90 77.79 -7.11
C SER A 22 -28.72 77.62 -6.15
N GLY A 23 -27.61 78.31 -6.42
CA GLY A 23 -26.43 78.29 -5.54
C GLY A 23 -26.40 79.49 -4.61
N SER A 24 -26.03 79.27 -3.34
CA SER A 24 -25.62 80.33 -2.41
C SER A 24 -24.49 79.81 -1.54
N SER A 25 -23.29 80.38 -1.72
CA SER A 25 -22.09 80.02 -0.96
C SER A 25 -22.20 80.40 0.51
N MET A 26 -21.71 79.54 1.40
CA MET A 26 -21.19 79.95 2.71
C MET A 26 -19.71 79.55 2.81
N PRO A 27 -18.86 80.34 3.51
CA PRO A 27 -17.44 80.38 3.22
C PRO A 27 -16.63 79.30 3.96
N VAL A 28 -15.54 78.88 3.30
CA VAL A 28 -14.39 78.30 3.99
C VAL A 28 -13.77 79.37 4.88
N VAL A 29 -13.66 79.11 6.18
CA VAL A 29 -12.80 79.90 7.07
C VAL A 29 -11.40 79.29 7.01
N SER A 30 -10.42 80.11 6.65
CA SER A 30 -9.04 79.71 6.37
C SER A 30 -8.19 79.57 7.63
N ALA A 31 -7.25 78.61 7.61
CA ALA A 31 -6.16 78.55 8.58
C ALA A 31 -5.02 79.54 8.24
N ASN A 32 -4.12 79.75 9.21
CA ASN A 32 -2.88 80.56 9.18
C ASN A 32 -3.13 82.09 9.18
N SER A 33 -2.32 82.93 9.84
CA SER A 33 -0.91 82.80 10.25
C SER A 33 -0.62 83.56 11.58
N ALA A 34 0.54 83.49 12.25
CA ALA A 34 1.86 82.99 11.83
C ALA A 34 2.72 82.41 13.00
N GLU A 35 3.51 81.39 12.66
CA GLU A 35 4.90 81.12 13.10
C GLU A 35 5.31 81.28 14.58
N ARG A 36 5.37 80.14 15.27
CA ARG A 36 6.62 79.69 15.89
C ARG A 36 6.96 78.29 15.39
N ILE A 37 8.25 77.99 15.24
CA ILE A 37 8.72 76.66 14.81
C ILE A 37 8.56 75.68 15.98
N ALA A 38 7.44 74.98 16.00
CA ALA A 38 7.18 73.83 16.87
C ALA A 38 7.09 72.55 16.04
N LYS A 39 7.38 71.40 16.64
CA LYS A 39 7.26 70.10 15.97
C LYS A 39 5.80 69.84 15.60
N LYS A 40 5.57 69.00 14.58
CA LYS A 40 4.36 68.16 14.55
C LYS A 40 4.49 67.12 15.68
N GLU A 41 4.11 67.48 16.89
CA GLU A 41 3.91 66.47 17.95
C GLU A 41 2.64 65.68 17.64
N THR A 42 2.72 64.37 17.79
CA THR A 42 1.55 63.48 17.69
C THR A 42 0.61 63.82 18.84
N ILE A 43 -0.68 64.01 18.55
CA ILE A 43 -1.71 64.12 19.58
C ILE A 43 -1.83 62.76 20.26
N VAL A 44 -1.67 62.74 21.59
CA VAL A 44 -1.64 61.54 22.43
C VAL A 44 -2.49 61.74 23.68
N LYS A 45 -2.76 60.67 24.42
CA LYS A 45 -3.62 60.72 25.61
C LYS A 45 -2.90 61.30 26.82
N LEU A 46 -3.65 61.78 27.81
CA LEU A 46 -3.10 62.47 28.98
C LEU A 46 -2.15 61.58 29.80
N ASP A 47 -2.57 60.34 30.05
CA ASP A 47 -1.79 59.35 30.77
C ASP A 47 -0.57 58.87 29.96
N GLU A 48 -0.73 58.64 28.65
CA GLU A 48 0.39 58.35 27.73
C GLU A 48 1.42 59.49 27.68
N LYS A 49 0.98 60.76 27.59
CA LYS A 49 1.87 61.95 27.55
C LYS A 49 2.65 62.12 28.87
N LEU A 50 2.04 61.78 30.00
CA LEU A 50 2.66 61.84 31.33
C LEU A 50 3.47 60.58 31.70
N GLY A 51 3.53 59.57 30.82
CA GLY A 51 4.29 58.34 31.05
C GLY A 51 3.67 57.37 32.07
N ALA A 52 2.38 57.53 32.40
CA ALA A 52 1.66 56.57 33.25
C ALA A 52 1.41 55.25 32.50
N GLU A 53 1.25 54.16 33.26
CA GLU A 53 0.89 52.85 32.72
C GLU A 53 -0.45 52.91 31.96
N PRO A 54 -0.49 52.60 30.65
CA PRO A 54 -1.69 52.75 29.83
C PRO A 54 -2.92 52.04 30.40
N GLY A 55 -3.99 52.81 30.67
CA GLY A 55 -5.25 52.30 31.17
C GLY A 55 -5.35 52.11 32.68
N LYS A 56 -4.24 52.25 33.43
CA LYS A 56 -4.27 52.11 34.90
C LYS A 56 -5.12 53.15 35.61
N VAL A 57 -5.29 54.35 35.04
CA VAL A 57 -6.15 55.41 35.61
C VAL A 57 -7.58 54.92 35.85
N LEU A 58 -8.16 54.18 34.89
CA LEU A 58 -9.50 53.63 35.05
C LEU A 58 -9.54 52.39 35.95
N GLU A 59 -8.47 51.61 36.01
CA GLU A 59 -8.32 50.46 36.92
C GLU A 59 -8.28 50.91 38.38
N GLU A 60 -7.38 51.85 38.71
CA GLU A 60 -7.20 52.47 40.03
C GLU A 60 -8.50 53.12 40.54
N LEU A 61 -9.17 53.90 39.70
CA LEU A 61 -10.47 54.50 40.06
C LEU A 61 -11.55 53.43 40.29
N LYS A 62 -11.63 52.38 39.45
CA LYS A 62 -12.61 51.30 39.64
C LYS A 62 -12.38 50.49 40.92
N ASN A 63 -11.11 50.22 41.26
CA ASN A 63 -10.74 49.52 42.50
C ASN A 63 -11.29 50.23 43.75
N HIS A 64 -11.36 51.57 43.71
CA HIS A 64 -11.78 52.43 44.82
C HIS A 64 -13.15 53.10 44.62
N GLU A 65 -13.96 52.70 43.61
CA GLU A 65 -15.32 53.26 43.36
C GLU A 65 -16.30 53.00 44.53
N LYS A 66 -15.97 52.06 45.43
CA LYS A 66 -16.89 51.50 46.44
C LYS A 66 -16.31 51.44 47.85
N ASP A 67 -15.16 52.09 48.09
CA ASP A 67 -14.54 52.16 49.41
C ASP A 67 -14.22 53.61 49.83
N GLY A 68 -13.68 53.77 51.05
CA GLY A 68 -13.28 55.07 51.61
C GLY A 68 -11.83 55.45 51.32
N TYR A 69 -11.17 54.89 50.30
CA TYR A 69 -9.80 55.25 49.97
C TYR A 69 -9.74 56.68 49.44
N TYR A 70 -10.46 56.94 48.34
CA TYR A 70 -10.68 58.28 47.80
C TYR A 70 -11.97 58.90 48.33
N LEU A 71 -13.11 58.21 48.23
CA LEU A 71 -14.43 58.76 48.59
C LEU A 71 -14.50 59.17 50.07
N GLY A 72 -15.11 60.32 50.32
CA GLY A 72 -15.21 60.90 51.66
C GLY A 72 -13.91 61.50 52.19
N THR A 73 -12.82 61.56 51.40
CA THR A 73 -11.63 62.34 51.76
C THR A 73 -12.00 63.83 51.85
N PRO A 74 -11.78 64.51 52.99
CA PRO A 74 -12.14 65.93 53.17
C PRO A 74 -11.53 66.89 52.14
N TYR A 75 -12.23 67.99 51.85
CA TYR A 75 -11.68 69.04 50.97
C TYR A 75 -10.64 69.89 51.70
N SER A 76 -9.51 70.18 51.03
CA SER A 76 -8.46 71.08 51.53
C SER A 76 -7.91 71.94 50.41
N GLY A 77 -8.24 73.24 50.42
CA GLY A 77 -7.76 74.23 49.44
C GLY A 77 -6.63 75.13 49.94
N TYR A 78 -6.25 75.05 51.22
CA TYR A 78 -5.20 75.91 51.80
C TYR A 78 -4.49 75.24 52.99
N PRO A 79 -3.13 75.32 53.09
CA PRO A 79 -2.20 75.87 52.11
C PRO A 79 -2.15 75.01 50.85
N LEU A 80 -2.19 75.64 49.67
CA LEU A 80 -2.21 74.94 48.38
C LEU A 80 -0.83 74.31 48.07
N THR A 81 -0.60 73.09 48.55
CA THR A 81 0.63 72.30 48.38
C THR A 81 0.30 70.80 48.28
N ALA A 82 1.18 70.00 47.67
CA ALA A 82 1.00 68.54 47.58
C ALA A 82 0.77 67.88 48.95
N GLU A 83 1.53 68.31 49.98
CA GLU A 83 1.42 67.80 51.36
C GLU A 83 0.04 68.03 52.03
N ASN A 84 -0.75 69.01 51.55
CA ASN A 84 -2.07 69.34 52.10
C ASN A 84 -3.23 68.98 51.17
N CYS A 85 -2.95 68.66 49.90
CA CYS A 85 -3.96 68.50 48.85
C CYS A 85 -3.90 67.16 48.10
N MET A 86 -2.88 66.32 48.32
CA MET A 86 -2.72 65.01 47.66
C MET A 86 -2.73 63.84 48.66
N ARG A 87 -3.69 63.82 49.60
CA ARG A 87 -3.72 62.84 50.69
C ARG A 87 -5.07 62.11 50.77
N PRO A 88 -5.25 60.96 50.11
CA PRO A 88 -6.49 60.19 50.22
C PRO A 88 -6.61 59.53 51.59
N ASN A 89 -7.82 59.42 52.12
CA ASN A 89 -8.09 58.83 53.43
C ASN A 89 -7.50 57.43 53.61
N GLY A 90 -7.54 56.60 52.56
CA GLY A 90 -7.03 55.22 52.61
C GLY A 90 -5.51 55.11 52.76
N ALA A 91 -4.73 56.10 52.30
CA ALA A 91 -3.29 56.15 52.49
C ALA A 91 -2.85 56.86 53.78
N TYR A 92 -3.73 57.71 54.35
CA TYR A 92 -3.41 58.58 55.51
C TYR A 92 -4.27 58.30 56.76
N GLY A 93 -4.95 57.14 56.82
CA GLY A 93 -5.63 56.65 58.02
C GLY A 93 -6.76 57.55 58.53
N GLY A 94 -7.52 58.17 57.62
CA GLY A 94 -8.58 59.14 57.96
C GLY A 94 -8.08 60.56 58.26
N ASN A 95 -6.76 60.79 58.29
CA ASN A 95 -6.15 62.14 58.28
C ASN A 95 -5.77 62.54 56.84
N GLY A 96 -6.64 62.21 55.87
CA GLY A 96 -6.53 62.61 54.48
C GLY A 96 -7.16 63.99 54.24
N ALA A 97 -6.72 64.67 53.18
CA ALA A 97 -7.38 65.83 52.63
C ALA A 97 -6.95 66.06 51.16
N MET A 98 -7.88 66.48 50.30
CA MET A 98 -7.63 66.69 48.87
C MET A 98 -8.44 67.85 48.28
N ASN A 99 -7.82 68.68 47.44
CA ASN A 99 -8.58 69.52 46.49
C ASN A 99 -8.88 68.74 45.20
N CYS A 100 -9.64 69.37 44.29
CA CYS A 100 -9.97 68.86 42.97
C CYS A 100 -8.73 68.37 42.20
N THR A 101 -7.72 69.24 42.04
CA THR A 101 -6.49 68.92 41.32
C THR A 101 -5.69 67.79 41.98
N GLY A 102 -5.53 67.84 43.30
CA GLY A 102 -4.69 66.91 44.04
C GLY A 102 -5.27 65.50 44.06
N PHE A 103 -6.59 65.34 43.90
CA PHE A 103 -7.20 64.05 43.59
C PHE A 103 -6.74 63.50 42.22
N VAL A 104 -6.90 64.29 41.15
CA VAL A 104 -6.49 63.90 39.78
C VAL A 104 -4.99 63.62 39.72
N ALA A 105 -4.18 64.48 40.34
CA ALA A 105 -2.72 64.35 40.42
C ALA A 105 -2.29 63.09 41.17
N TYR A 106 -2.93 62.77 42.31
CA TYR A 106 -2.55 61.58 43.09
C TYR A 106 -2.89 60.28 42.36
N VAL A 107 -4.06 60.22 41.70
CA VAL A 107 -4.46 59.05 40.89
C VAL A 107 -3.50 58.85 39.72
N LEU A 108 -3.07 59.93 39.05
CA LEU A 108 -2.09 59.83 37.97
C LEU A 108 -0.69 59.44 38.47
N GLU A 109 -0.19 59.99 39.59
CA GLU A 109 1.07 59.54 40.20
C GLU A 109 1.01 58.08 40.68
N LYS A 110 -0.16 57.61 41.14
CA LYS A 110 -0.39 56.18 41.44
C LYS A 110 -0.29 55.28 40.22
N CYS A 111 -0.63 55.81 39.04
CA CYS A 111 -0.47 55.12 37.75
C CYS A 111 0.92 55.33 37.12
N GLY A 112 1.86 55.99 37.81
CA GLY A 112 3.23 56.19 37.34
C GLY A 112 3.51 57.49 36.57
N ALA A 113 2.57 58.43 36.52
CA ALA A 113 2.75 59.71 35.82
C ALA A 113 3.90 60.56 36.39
N ASP A 114 4.75 61.12 35.53
CA ASP A 114 5.67 62.21 35.90
C ASP A 114 4.96 63.56 35.78
N LEU A 115 4.57 64.13 36.91
CA LEU A 115 3.93 65.45 36.98
C LEU A 115 4.93 66.62 37.10
N SER A 116 6.24 66.39 36.99
CA SER A 116 7.26 67.38 37.34
C SER A 116 7.27 68.61 36.42
N GLU A 117 6.79 68.52 35.18
CA GLU A 117 6.60 69.69 34.30
C GLU A 117 5.36 70.52 34.68
N ILE A 118 4.30 69.88 35.18
CA ILE A 118 3.11 70.58 35.70
C ILE A 118 3.43 71.24 37.05
N ASP A 119 4.27 70.60 37.88
CA ASP A 119 4.70 71.14 39.18
C ASP A 119 5.59 72.38 39.05
N LYS A 120 6.29 72.55 37.92
CA LYS A 120 7.05 73.75 37.53
C LYS A 120 6.16 74.90 37.02
N GLY A 121 4.84 74.70 36.94
CA GLY A 121 3.89 75.70 36.47
C GLY A 121 3.95 77.02 37.25
N SER A 122 3.78 78.14 36.55
CA SER A 122 4.02 79.48 37.09
C SER A 122 3.00 79.94 38.14
N LEU A 123 1.87 79.25 38.28
CA LEU A 123 0.83 79.57 39.26
C LEU A 123 1.09 78.87 40.59
N ARG A 124 0.77 79.57 41.69
CA ARG A 124 0.95 79.08 43.07
C ARG A 124 0.29 77.71 43.24
N GLY A 125 1.06 76.73 43.71
CA GLY A 125 0.58 75.39 44.06
C GLY A 125 1.06 74.27 43.13
N GLY A 126 1.80 74.56 42.06
CA GLY A 126 2.40 73.52 41.20
C GLY A 126 1.36 72.52 40.70
N LYS A 127 1.61 71.22 40.90
CA LYS A 127 0.74 70.12 40.47
C LYS A 127 -0.60 70.01 41.21
N VAL A 128 -0.85 70.81 42.24
CA VAL A 128 -2.18 70.90 42.88
C VAL A 128 -2.99 72.14 42.48
N ASN A 129 -2.50 72.94 41.52
CA ASN A 129 -3.25 74.03 40.90
C ASN A 129 -3.83 73.59 39.54
N ALA A 130 -5.16 73.63 39.37
CA ALA A 130 -5.81 73.08 38.17
C ALA A 130 -5.54 73.90 36.89
N SER A 131 -5.26 75.21 37.01
CA SER A 131 -4.90 76.03 35.85
C SER A 131 -3.46 75.77 35.37
N ASN A 132 -2.55 75.30 36.24
CA ASN A 132 -1.24 74.77 35.79
C ASN A 132 -1.43 73.50 34.93
N TRP A 133 -2.37 72.61 35.31
CA TRP A 133 -2.74 71.45 34.51
C TRP A 133 -3.33 71.86 33.16
N PHE A 134 -4.29 72.79 33.15
CA PHE A 134 -4.94 73.25 31.92
C PHE A 134 -3.94 73.76 30.89
N HIS A 135 -3.12 74.76 31.24
CA HIS A 135 -2.10 75.31 30.34
C HIS A 135 -1.12 74.24 29.86
N TRP A 136 -0.68 73.33 30.74
CA TRP A 136 0.23 72.26 30.33
C TRP A 136 -0.45 71.31 29.32
N MET A 137 -1.69 70.88 29.57
CA MET A 137 -2.39 69.93 28.70
C MET A 137 -2.71 70.54 27.32
N THR A 138 -3.08 71.83 27.26
CA THR A 138 -3.31 72.52 25.96
C THR A 138 -2.02 72.69 25.17
N ASP A 139 -0.90 73.01 25.83
CA ASP A 139 0.37 73.30 25.18
C ASP A 139 1.13 72.04 24.75
N ASN A 140 0.85 70.89 25.38
CA ASN A 140 1.57 69.62 25.17
C ASN A 140 0.84 68.62 24.25
N ALA A 141 -0.11 69.06 23.42
CA ALA A 141 -0.81 68.24 22.43
C ALA A 141 -1.53 67.01 23.02
N VAL A 142 -2.20 67.17 24.17
CA VAL A 142 -3.08 66.14 24.74
C VAL A 142 -4.40 66.08 23.96
N GLU A 143 -4.87 64.88 23.60
CA GLU A 143 -6.17 64.70 22.92
C GLU A 143 -7.29 65.28 23.79
N SER A 144 -7.97 66.29 23.25
CA SER A 144 -8.95 67.06 23.99
C SER A 144 -10.07 67.61 23.12
N TYR A 145 -11.24 67.77 23.75
CA TYR A 145 -12.46 68.31 23.15
C TYR A 145 -12.97 69.43 24.07
N HIS A 146 -13.49 70.52 23.52
CA HIS A 146 -14.02 71.65 24.30
C HIS A 146 -15.46 71.97 23.92
N TYR A 147 -16.24 72.39 24.92
CA TYR A 147 -17.69 72.60 24.84
C TYR A 147 -18.06 73.84 25.67
N ASN A 148 -19.08 74.59 25.24
CA ASN A 148 -19.51 75.81 25.95
C ASN A 148 -20.38 75.50 27.19
N THR A 149 -20.91 74.29 27.28
CA THR A 149 -21.85 73.84 28.31
C THR A 149 -21.64 72.35 28.65
N ILE A 150 -22.20 71.91 29.79
CA ILE A 150 -22.21 70.49 30.18
C ILE A 150 -23.13 69.69 29.25
N GLU A 151 -24.22 70.30 28.81
CA GLU A 151 -25.19 69.75 27.86
C GLU A 151 -24.52 69.45 26.51
N GLU A 152 -23.67 70.34 26.01
CA GLU A 152 -22.87 70.12 24.79
C GLU A 152 -21.85 68.98 24.95
N LEU A 153 -21.17 68.87 26.10
CA LEU A 153 -20.25 67.77 26.38
C LEU A 153 -20.97 66.40 26.34
N LEU A 154 -22.10 66.29 27.06
CA LEU A 154 -22.87 65.06 27.17
C LEU A 154 -23.55 64.69 25.84
N ALA A 155 -24.00 65.67 25.07
CA ALA A 155 -24.54 65.47 23.72
C ALA A 155 -23.44 65.15 22.68
N GLY A 156 -22.21 65.63 22.88
CA GLY A 156 -21.07 65.42 21.99
C GLY A 156 -20.59 63.97 21.94
N GLY A 157 -20.96 63.14 22.91
CA GLY A 157 -20.79 61.68 22.87
C GLY A 157 -19.34 61.18 23.00
N LYS A 158 -18.38 62.06 23.35
CA LYS A 158 -16.94 61.76 23.39
C LYS A 158 -16.40 61.33 24.76
N ALA A 159 -17.13 61.58 25.84
CA ALA A 159 -16.69 61.27 27.20
C ALA A 159 -16.73 59.76 27.47
N GLN A 160 -15.70 59.24 28.14
CA GLN A 160 -15.57 57.85 28.57
C GLN A 160 -15.17 57.83 30.06
N LYS A 161 -15.67 56.83 30.80
CA LYS A 161 -15.46 56.71 32.25
C LYS A 161 -13.95 56.70 32.56
N GLY A 162 -13.46 57.69 33.30
CA GLY A 162 -12.03 57.87 33.60
C GLY A 162 -11.29 58.90 32.75
N ASP A 163 -11.92 59.54 31.75
CA ASP A 163 -11.39 60.77 31.13
C ASP A 163 -11.32 61.90 32.17
N VAL A 164 -10.41 62.87 31.98
CA VAL A 164 -10.33 64.06 32.85
C VAL A 164 -11.22 65.18 32.29
N ILE A 165 -11.99 65.84 33.15
CA ILE A 165 -12.72 67.06 32.82
C ILE A 165 -12.09 68.23 33.57
N TYR A 166 -11.87 69.34 32.87
CA TYR A 166 -11.51 70.64 33.43
C TYR A 166 -12.56 71.68 33.06
N PHE A 167 -12.91 72.54 34.02
CA PHE A 167 -13.80 73.68 33.86
C PHE A 167 -12.96 74.97 33.94
N GLU A 168 -12.86 75.69 32.83
CA GLU A 168 -12.18 76.99 32.76
C GLU A 168 -13.20 78.13 32.92
N PRO A 169 -13.06 79.05 33.89
CA PRO A 169 -13.92 80.22 34.00
C PRO A 169 -13.92 81.04 32.70
N VAL A 170 -15.11 81.35 32.17
CA VAL A 170 -15.25 82.12 30.93
C VAL A 170 -14.80 83.59 31.07
N SER A 171 -14.70 84.07 32.30
CA SER A 171 -13.97 85.28 32.68
C SER A 171 -13.47 85.13 34.11
N TRP A 172 -12.21 85.50 34.35
CA TRP A 172 -11.61 85.59 35.67
C TRP A 172 -11.98 86.91 36.40
N GLU A 173 -12.88 87.72 35.84
CA GLU A 173 -13.45 88.92 36.45
C GLU A 173 -14.84 88.68 37.08
N GLU A 174 -15.43 87.48 36.96
CA GLU A 174 -16.68 87.12 37.64
C GLU A 174 -16.45 86.84 39.13
N GLU A 175 -17.38 87.26 40.01
CA GLU A 175 -17.19 87.29 41.48
C GLU A 175 -16.89 85.91 42.10
N ASP A 176 -17.43 84.83 41.51
CA ASP A 176 -17.23 83.44 41.93
C ASP A 176 -16.26 82.65 41.01
N ALA A 177 -15.44 83.32 40.17
CA ALA A 177 -14.60 82.66 39.16
C ALA A 177 -13.54 81.71 39.76
N ASP A 178 -13.81 80.39 39.72
CA ASP A 178 -12.88 79.33 40.13
C ASP A 178 -12.93 78.13 39.18
N CYS A 179 -11.75 77.67 38.77
CA CYS A 179 -11.55 76.48 37.95
C CYS A 179 -11.91 75.19 38.70
N HIS A 180 -12.26 74.12 37.98
CA HIS A 180 -12.56 72.83 38.62
C HIS A 180 -12.10 71.64 37.78
N ILE A 181 -11.70 70.54 38.44
CA ILE A 181 -11.13 69.37 37.75
C ILE A 181 -11.49 68.05 38.45
N GLY A 182 -11.64 66.99 37.66
CA GLY A 182 -11.99 65.65 38.13
C GLY A 182 -12.07 64.65 36.98
N PHE A 183 -12.58 63.46 37.23
CA PHE A 183 -12.78 62.42 36.22
C PHE A 183 -14.26 62.32 35.80
N PHE A 184 -14.54 62.21 34.50
CA PHE A 184 -15.85 61.80 34.01
C PHE A 184 -16.17 60.41 34.54
N TRP A 185 -17.35 60.23 35.14
CA TRP A 185 -17.74 58.99 35.81
C TRP A 185 -19.07 58.41 35.34
N GLY A 186 -19.53 58.84 34.15
CA GLY A 186 -20.65 58.24 33.44
C GLY A 186 -20.31 56.85 32.92
N ASP A 187 -21.29 55.95 32.91
CA ASP A 187 -21.11 54.61 32.33
C ASP A 187 -21.33 54.63 30.80
N ASN A 188 -22.07 55.64 30.32
CA ASN A 188 -22.21 56.09 28.94
C ASN A 188 -21.73 57.55 28.81
N SER A 189 -21.43 57.99 27.59
CA SER A 189 -20.88 59.34 27.31
C SER A 189 -21.84 60.51 27.58
N ASN A 190 -23.14 60.23 27.74
CA ASN A 190 -24.19 61.17 28.07
C ASN A 190 -24.66 61.08 29.54
N ASP A 191 -24.10 60.19 30.36
CA ASP A 191 -24.43 60.08 31.77
C ASP A 191 -23.82 61.24 32.58
N ASN A 192 -24.66 62.06 33.20
CA ASN A 192 -24.23 63.18 34.03
C ASN A 192 -23.67 62.69 35.39
N ARG A 193 -22.44 62.14 35.38
CA ARG A 193 -21.70 61.66 36.56
C ARG A 193 -20.24 62.13 36.51
N PHE A 194 -19.72 62.60 37.65
CA PHE A 194 -18.42 63.23 37.79
C PHE A 194 -17.79 62.86 39.14
N TRP A 195 -16.54 62.42 39.14
CA TRP A 195 -15.78 62.12 40.36
C TRP A 195 -14.72 63.19 40.58
N HIS A 196 -14.86 63.96 41.67
CA HIS A 196 -14.03 65.13 41.96
C HIS A 196 -13.91 65.35 43.47
N SER A 197 -13.11 66.33 43.89
CA SER A 197 -13.13 66.85 45.26
C SER A 197 -13.50 68.33 45.26
N ALA A 198 -14.55 68.70 45.99
CA ALA A 198 -15.08 70.07 46.07
C ALA A 198 -15.46 70.45 47.51
N SER A 199 -15.61 71.74 47.77
CA SER A 199 -16.06 72.30 49.05
C SER A 199 -17.59 72.32 49.20
N ILE A 200 -18.32 72.35 48.09
CA ILE A 200 -19.78 72.57 47.97
C ILE A 200 -20.29 71.67 46.82
N PRO A 201 -21.51 71.10 46.87
CA PRO A 201 -22.52 71.17 47.94
C PRO A 201 -22.23 70.26 49.14
N SER A 202 -21.38 69.25 48.94
CA SER A 202 -20.83 68.39 50.01
C SER A 202 -19.31 68.53 50.00
N SER A 203 -18.70 68.71 51.18
CA SER A 203 -17.26 68.94 51.30
C SER A 203 -16.47 67.63 51.26
N GLY A 204 -15.69 67.44 50.20
CA GLY A 204 -14.78 66.31 50.03
C GLY A 204 -14.81 65.68 48.64
N ASN A 205 -14.06 64.57 48.52
CA ASN A 205 -14.00 63.71 47.36
C ASN A 205 -15.27 62.85 47.24
N GLN A 206 -15.93 62.92 46.09
CA GLN A 206 -17.28 62.40 45.87
C GLN A 206 -17.56 62.11 44.40
N ILE A 207 -18.55 61.24 44.15
CA ILE A 207 -19.17 61.06 42.84
C ILE A 207 -20.53 61.78 42.86
N SER A 208 -20.70 62.79 42.01
CA SER A 208 -21.92 63.60 41.88
C SER A 208 -22.29 63.80 40.41
N GLN A 209 -23.21 64.71 40.10
CA GLN A 209 -23.34 65.29 38.76
C GLN A 209 -22.13 66.18 38.44
N LEU A 210 -21.89 66.44 37.14
CA LEU A 210 -20.99 67.48 36.66
C LEU A 210 -21.52 68.84 37.14
N VAL A 211 -20.67 69.60 37.83
CA VAL A 211 -20.99 70.94 38.36
C VAL A 211 -19.75 71.80 38.19
N ALA A 212 -19.85 72.88 37.42
CA ALA A 212 -18.86 73.95 37.41
C ALA A 212 -19.05 74.84 38.64
N LYS A 213 -17.98 75.48 39.14
CA LYS A 213 -18.07 76.42 40.28
C LYS A 213 -18.59 77.79 39.85
N SER A 214 -18.19 78.22 38.66
CA SER A 214 -18.63 79.45 38.00
C SER A 214 -19.21 79.14 36.61
N ARG A 215 -19.48 80.17 35.80
CA ARG A 215 -19.74 80.00 34.37
C ARG A 215 -18.43 79.56 33.69
N SER A 216 -18.41 78.39 33.05
CA SER A 216 -17.17 77.79 32.55
C SER A 216 -17.29 77.13 31.18
N THR A 217 -16.22 77.22 30.39
CA THR A 217 -15.98 76.34 29.23
C THR A 217 -15.54 74.97 29.76
N VAL A 218 -16.06 73.90 29.17
CA VAL A 218 -15.80 72.52 29.60
C VAL A 218 -14.80 71.85 28.66
N TYR A 219 -13.64 71.45 29.18
CA TYR A 219 -12.62 70.71 28.46
C TYR A 219 -12.59 69.25 28.90
N LEU A 220 -12.69 68.34 27.94
CA LEU A 220 -12.55 66.89 28.11
C LEU A 220 -11.17 66.47 27.60
N PHE A 221 -10.30 65.99 28.49
CA PHE A 221 -8.98 65.45 28.18
C PHE A 221 -9.01 63.92 28.25
N LYS A 222 -8.59 63.26 27.17
CA LYS A 222 -8.73 61.81 27.01
C LYS A 222 -7.66 61.04 27.77
N THR A 223 -8.08 59.99 28.47
CA THR A 223 -7.19 58.99 29.08
C THR A 223 -7.23 57.68 28.29
N THR A 224 -6.30 56.76 28.57
CA THR A 224 -6.26 55.46 27.93
C THR A 224 -7.30 54.54 28.57
N HIS A 225 -8.02 53.83 27.71
CA HIS A 225 -9.10 52.93 28.08
C HIS A 225 -8.77 51.54 27.57
N ASN A 226 -9.14 50.51 28.32
CA ASN A 226 -8.79 49.14 27.97
C ASN A 226 -9.97 48.37 27.38
N GLY A 227 -9.69 47.48 26.43
CA GLY A 227 -10.58 46.42 25.94
C GLY A 227 -10.03 45.03 26.27
N SER A 228 -10.31 44.06 25.42
CA SER A 228 -9.79 42.68 25.55
C SER A 228 -9.66 42.01 24.18
N LEU A 229 -8.78 41.01 24.09
CA LEU A 229 -8.58 40.17 22.92
C LEU A 229 -8.83 38.71 23.27
N GLU A 230 -9.68 38.05 22.50
CA GLU A 230 -9.93 36.61 22.55
C GLU A 230 -9.44 35.95 21.26
N ILE A 231 -8.83 34.78 21.39
CA ILE A 231 -8.41 33.90 20.31
C ILE A 231 -9.37 32.71 20.33
N MET A 232 -9.96 32.38 19.18
CA MET A 232 -10.79 31.19 18.98
C MET A 232 -10.18 30.36 17.86
N LYS A 233 -9.45 29.30 18.23
CA LYS A 233 -8.67 28.47 17.32
C LYS A 233 -9.37 27.13 17.05
N SER A 234 -9.48 26.71 15.79
CA SER A 234 -9.98 25.37 15.41
C SER A 234 -9.01 24.60 14.53
N SER A 235 -9.29 23.31 14.33
CA SER A 235 -8.73 22.56 13.20
C SER A 235 -9.38 23.03 11.89
N ALA A 236 -8.62 23.05 10.79
CA ALA A 236 -9.14 23.16 9.43
C ALA A 236 -9.72 21.83 8.89
N ARG A 237 -9.38 20.69 9.53
CA ARG A 237 -9.78 19.32 9.16
C ARG A 237 -10.24 18.54 10.40
N SER A 238 -11.36 18.96 11.00
CA SER A 238 -11.83 18.41 12.28
C SER A 238 -12.13 16.91 12.23
N GLU A 239 -12.53 16.40 11.07
CA GLU A 239 -12.91 15.00 10.83
C GLU A 239 -11.74 14.00 10.86
N ILE A 240 -10.49 14.48 10.91
CA ILE A 240 -9.30 13.65 11.15
C ILE A 240 -8.58 13.97 12.47
N THR A 241 -8.99 15.03 13.19
CA THR A 241 -8.32 15.50 14.42
C THR A 241 -9.16 15.40 15.69
N ALA A 242 -10.50 15.38 15.62
CA ALA A 242 -11.37 15.55 16.79
C ALA A 242 -11.18 14.47 17.87
N ASP A 243 -11.11 13.20 17.48
CA ASP A 243 -10.95 12.06 18.40
C ASP A 243 -9.48 11.61 18.55
N ASN A 244 -8.58 12.07 17.67
CA ASN A 244 -7.20 11.62 17.57
C ASN A 244 -6.27 12.37 18.56
N GLN A 245 -5.82 11.65 19.59
CA GLN A 245 -5.02 12.18 20.71
C GLN A 245 -3.60 12.63 20.33
N LEU A 246 -3.16 12.42 19.09
CA LEU A 246 -1.90 12.97 18.58
C LEU A 246 -2.01 14.46 18.24
N TYR A 247 -3.22 14.98 18.07
CA TYR A 247 -3.51 16.42 17.95
C TYR A 247 -3.92 17.04 19.30
N SER A 248 -3.73 18.34 19.45
CA SER A 248 -4.39 19.16 20.48
C SER A 248 -4.46 20.61 20.02
N LEU A 249 -5.47 21.36 20.47
CA LEU A 249 -5.53 22.82 20.28
C LEU A 249 -4.87 23.59 21.45
N GLU A 250 -4.49 22.88 22.52
CA GLU A 250 -3.86 23.44 23.72
C GLU A 250 -2.41 23.86 23.47
N GLY A 251 -2.03 25.03 24.01
CA GLY A 251 -0.64 25.49 24.05
C GLY A 251 -0.11 26.10 22.75
N ALA A 252 -0.99 26.50 21.83
CA ALA A 252 -0.64 27.45 20.78
C ALA A 252 -0.27 28.80 21.43
N GLU A 253 0.70 29.51 20.88
CA GLU A 253 1.16 30.79 21.43
C GLU A 253 1.04 31.89 20.38
N TYR A 254 0.28 32.94 20.71
CA TYR A 254 0.07 34.12 19.89
C TYR A 254 0.77 35.31 20.53
N THR A 255 1.77 35.84 19.85
CA THR A 255 2.44 37.08 20.26
C THR A 255 1.67 38.26 19.69
N VAL A 256 1.37 39.23 20.55
CA VAL A 256 0.61 40.44 20.21
C VAL A 256 1.52 41.65 20.37
N CYS A 257 1.82 42.33 19.27
CA CYS A 257 2.68 43.51 19.23
C CYS A 257 1.88 44.79 18.96
N LYS A 258 2.33 45.95 19.46
CA LYS A 258 1.78 47.26 19.06
C LYS A 258 2.00 47.45 17.54
N SER A 259 0.94 47.72 16.79
CA SER A 259 0.96 47.55 15.32
C SER A 259 2.02 48.41 14.62
N GLY A 260 2.73 47.81 13.67
CA GLY A 260 3.87 48.42 12.98
C GLY A 260 5.19 48.43 13.78
N THR A 261 5.25 47.76 14.93
CA THR A 261 6.43 47.73 15.82
C THR A 261 6.80 46.31 16.27
N SER A 262 7.97 46.19 16.91
CA SER A 262 8.40 44.96 17.62
C SER A 262 8.06 44.98 19.12
N GLU A 263 7.24 45.93 19.58
CA GLU A 263 6.87 46.09 21.00
C GLU A 263 5.83 45.02 21.39
N VAL A 264 6.27 43.95 22.05
CA VAL A 264 5.39 42.87 22.53
C VAL A 264 4.60 43.34 23.74
N VAL A 265 3.27 43.33 23.62
CA VAL A 265 2.33 43.77 24.65
C VAL A 265 1.83 42.59 25.47
N CYS A 266 1.56 41.44 24.84
CA CYS A 266 1.28 40.19 25.55
C CYS A 266 1.57 38.94 24.68
N VAL A 267 1.50 37.77 25.33
CA VAL A 267 1.45 36.47 24.66
C VAL A 267 0.22 35.71 25.16
N ILE A 268 -0.72 35.43 24.26
CA ILE A 268 -1.91 34.64 24.55
C ILE A 268 -1.59 33.16 24.32
N ARG A 269 -2.10 32.29 25.20
CA ARG A 269 -2.04 30.83 25.05
C ARG A 269 -3.44 30.23 24.95
N THR A 270 -3.61 29.23 24.09
CA THR A 270 -4.89 28.52 23.95
C THR A 270 -5.04 27.36 24.93
N ASP A 271 -6.27 27.13 25.40
CA ASP A 271 -6.68 25.97 26.18
C ASP A 271 -7.02 24.76 25.29
N LYS A 272 -7.51 23.67 25.91
CA LYS A 272 -7.93 22.43 25.21
C LYS A 272 -9.09 22.61 24.24
N LYS A 273 -9.82 23.72 24.27
CA LYS A 273 -10.90 24.07 23.35
C LYS A 273 -10.44 25.04 22.24
N GLY A 274 -9.16 25.44 22.25
CA GLY A 274 -8.62 26.45 21.35
C GLY A 274 -8.92 27.89 21.77
N TYR A 275 -9.43 28.11 22.99
CA TYR A 275 -9.74 29.44 23.51
C TYR A 275 -8.54 30.03 24.25
N GLY A 276 -8.21 31.28 23.97
CA GLY A 276 -7.23 32.06 24.74
C GLY A 276 -7.69 33.51 24.90
N LYS A 277 -7.28 34.19 25.97
CA LYS A 277 -7.66 35.59 26.22
C LYS A 277 -6.48 36.41 26.75
N ALA A 278 -6.44 37.69 26.38
CA ALA A 278 -5.80 38.73 27.16
C ALA A 278 -6.81 39.82 27.52
N GLU A 279 -6.89 40.14 28.81
CA GLU A 279 -7.72 41.22 29.34
C GLU A 279 -6.88 42.48 29.56
N ASN A 280 -7.55 43.62 29.73
CA ASN A 280 -6.91 44.91 30.00
C ASN A 280 -5.88 45.36 28.94
N LEU A 281 -6.07 44.99 27.67
CA LEU A 281 -5.30 45.58 26.57
C LEU A 281 -5.71 47.04 26.38
N PRO A 282 -4.77 48.00 26.32
CA PRO A 282 -5.05 49.36 25.88
C PRO A 282 -5.79 49.41 24.54
N GLU A 283 -6.62 50.42 24.32
CA GLU A 283 -7.22 50.63 23.00
C GLU A 283 -6.19 51.11 21.97
N GLY A 284 -6.27 50.57 20.76
CA GLY A 284 -5.27 50.73 19.72
C GLY A 284 -5.22 49.57 18.75
N SER A 285 -4.34 49.67 17.76
CA SER A 285 -4.13 48.62 16.76
C SER A 285 -2.95 47.72 17.12
N TYR A 286 -3.14 46.42 16.92
CA TYR A 286 -2.17 45.38 17.26
C TYR A 286 -1.91 44.44 16.09
N ASP A 287 -0.66 43.99 15.97
CA ASP A 287 -0.26 42.93 15.06
C ASP A 287 -0.16 41.62 15.85
N ILE A 288 -1.04 40.68 15.56
CA ILE A 288 -1.06 39.32 16.11
C ILE A 288 -0.32 38.40 15.16
N LYS A 289 0.54 37.53 15.71
CA LYS A 289 1.13 36.40 15.00
C LYS A 289 1.14 35.16 15.86
N GLU A 290 0.84 34.00 15.29
CA GLU A 290 1.21 32.74 15.94
C GLU A 290 2.75 32.59 15.91
N THR A 291 3.33 32.29 17.07
CA THR A 291 4.77 32.08 17.26
C THR A 291 5.11 30.65 17.67
N LYS A 292 4.12 29.86 18.11
CA LYS A 292 4.23 28.41 18.35
C LYS A 292 2.88 27.73 18.08
N ALA A 293 2.89 26.76 17.18
CA ALA A 293 1.73 25.91 16.90
C ALA A 293 1.44 24.97 18.09
N PRO A 294 0.19 24.52 18.26
CA PRO A 294 -0.15 23.49 19.23
C PRO A 294 0.20 22.09 18.67
N LYS A 295 0.05 21.06 19.50
CA LYS A 295 0.50 19.69 19.20
C LYS A 295 -0.15 19.14 17.91
N GLY A 296 0.68 18.79 16.92
CA GLY A 296 0.25 18.16 15.66
C GLY A 296 -0.32 19.13 14.62
N TYR A 297 -0.17 20.44 14.81
CA TYR A 297 -0.64 21.45 13.87
C TYR A 297 0.50 22.29 13.29
N VAL A 298 0.25 22.88 12.13
CA VAL A 298 1.24 23.66 11.37
C VAL A 298 1.11 25.13 11.72
N LEU A 299 2.23 25.74 12.15
CA LEU A 299 2.33 27.15 12.52
C LEU A 299 1.79 28.09 11.43
N ASP A 300 0.73 28.84 11.72
CA ASP A 300 0.25 29.88 10.81
C ASP A 300 1.14 31.13 10.90
N THR A 301 2.07 31.26 9.95
CA THR A 301 2.99 32.40 9.89
C THR A 301 2.33 33.71 9.45
N LYS A 302 1.04 33.73 9.08
CA LYS A 302 0.32 34.94 8.67
C LYS A 302 0.22 35.96 9.80
N LEU A 303 0.73 37.17 9.57
CA LEU A 303 0.50 38.32 10.44
C LEU A 303 -0.94 38.81 10.27
N ARG A 304 -1.60 39.20 11.37
CA ARG A 304 -2.96 39.75 11.37
C ARG A 304 -2.99 41.07 12.13
N GLN A 305 -3.57 42.09 11.53
CA GLN A 305 -3.83 43.36 12.22
C GLN A 305 -5.24 43.34 12.80
N ILE A 306 -5.39 43.80 14.05
CA ILE A 306 -6.68 44.06 14.70
C ILE A 306 -6.68 45.45 15.32
N THR A 307 -7.86 45.91 15.76
CA THR A 307 -8.01 47.13 16.58
C THR A 307 -8.88 46.81 17.78
N VAL A 308 -8.35 47.02 18.99
CA VAL A 308 -9.07 46.93 20.26
C VAL A 308 -9.61 48.32 20.61
N ASN A 309 -10.88 48.42 20.99
CA ASN A 309 -11.50 49.67 21.44
C ASN A 309 -11.86 49.56 22.94
N ALA A 310 -11.96 50.71 23.63
CA ALA A 310 -12.40 50.80 25.02
C ALA A 310 -13.63 49.92 25.34
N GLY A 311 -13.51 49.09 26.37
CA GLY A 311 -14.59 48.24 26.88
C GLY A 311 -15.06 47.12 25.94
N GLN A 312 -14.48 46.99 24.73
CA GLN A 312 -14.85 45.95 23.77
C GLN A 312 -13.93 44.73 23.89
N THR A 313 -14.52 43.55 23.74
CA THR A 313 -13.76 42.31 23.49
C THR A 313 -13.74 42.05 21.99
N VAL A 314 -12.55 41.89 21.42
CA VAL A 314 -12.33 41.54 20.01
C VAL A 314 -12.01 40.05 19.93
N THR A 315 -12.75 39.30 19.12
CA THR A 315 -12.49 37.88 18.88
C THR A 315 -11.76 37.68 17.55
N TYR A 316 -10.59 37.05 17.59
CA TYR A 316 -9.86 36.58 16.42
C TYR A 316 -10.10 35.08 16.24
N GLU A 317 -10.97 34.75 15.28
CA GLU A 317 -11.20 33.37 14.84
C GLU A 317 -10.10 32.92 13.87
N CYS A 318 -9.56 31.71 14.07
CA CYS A 318 -8.46 31.19 13.28
C CYS A 318 -8.46 29.66 13.19
N GLN A 319 -7.79 29.13 12.16
CA GLN A 319 -7.73 27.70 11.88
C GLN A 319 -6.33 27.28 11.46
N ASP A 320 -5.88 26.11 11.94
CA ASP A 320 -4.64 25.49 11.51
C ASP A 320 -4.89 24.28 10.62
N GLU A 321 -4.02 24.09 9.63
CA GLU A 321 -3.86 22.80 8.98
C GLU A 321 -3.19 21.82 9.95
N PRO A 322 -3.77 20.64 10.21
CA PRO A 322 -3.08 19.58 10.94
C PRO A 322 -1.95 18.97 10.11
N GLU A 323 -0.89 18.52 10.78
CA GLU A 323 0.15 17.70 10.17
C GLU A 323 -0.45 16.38 9.69
N LYS A 324 -0.18 16.04 8.42
CA LYS A 324 -0.77 14.88 7.73
C LYS A 324 0.15 14.34 6.62
N THR A 325 -0.05 13.10 6.21
CA THR A 325 0.81 12.41 5.22
C THR A 325 0.01 11.98 3.99
N LYS A 326 0.39 12.49 2.82
CA LYS A 326 -0.15 12.08 1.52
C LYS A 326 0.45 10.74 1.10
N VAL A 327 -0.39 9.75 0.82
CA VAL A 327 0.01 8.49 0.17
C VAL A 327 -0.37 8.54 -1.32
N GLU A 328 0.64 8.46 -2.19
CA GLU A 328 0.45 8.26 -3.63
C GLU A 328 0.70 6.81 -4.03
N ILE A 329 1.79 6.24 -3.52
CA ILE A 329 2.16 4.83 -3.62
C ILE A 329 2.50 4.35 -2.21
N LEU A 330 1.84 3.29 -1.74
CA LEU A 330 2.02 2.75 -0.39
C LEU A 330 3.22 1.79 -0.33
N ILE A 331 3.33 0.89 -1.31
CA ILE A 331 4.30 -0.20 -1.36
C ILE A 331 4.89 -0.28 -2.77
N ARG A 332 6.18 -0.60 -2.85
CA ARG A 332 6.87 -1.02 -4.07
C ARG A 332 7.52 -2.37 -3.81
N LYS A 333 7.22 -3.36 -4.64
CA LYS A 333 7.88 -4.67 -4.63
C LYS A 333 9.06 -4.64 -5.61
N GLN A 334 10.15 -5.29 -5.23
CA GLN A 334 11.35 -5.46 -6.03
C GLN A 334 11.70 -6.95 -6.09
N ASP A 335 12.17 -7.43 -7.23
CA ASP A 335 12.81 -8.74 -7.31
C ASP A 335 14.13 -8.72 -6.52
N ALA A 336 14.28 -9.62 -5.55
CA ALA A 336 15.39 -9.56 -4.59
C ALA A 336 16.77 -9.86 -5.19
N GLU A 337 16.82 -10.58 -6.32
CA GLU A 337 18.06 -11.02 -6.95
C GLU A 337 18.58 -9.98 -7.96
N THR A 338 17.69 -9.37 -8.74
CA THR A 338 18.03 -8.30 -9.69
C THR A 338 17.99 -6.90 -9.09
N GLY A 339 17.29 -6.69 -7.98
CA GLY A 339 17.07 -5.39 -7.36
C GLY A 339 16.15 -4.44 -8.16
N LYS A 340 15.43 -4.96 -9.16
CA LYS A 340 14.54 -4.19 -10.03
C LYS A 340 13.11 -4.18 -9.49
N GLY A 341 12.36 -3.10 -9.73
CA GLY A 341 10.89 -3.08 -9.58
C GLY A 341 10.15 -3.81 -10.70
N GLN A 342 10.67 -4.97 -11.12
CA GLN A 342 10.19 -5.80 -12.23
C GLN A 342 10.51 -7.25 -11.89
N ALA A 343 9.59 -8.19 -12.16
CA ALA A 343 9.88 -9.61 -12.04
C ALA A 343 10.89 -10.08 -13.09
N GLN A 344 11.62 -11.16 -12.79
CA GLN A 344 12.37 -11.89 -13.83
C GLN A 344 11.39 -12.55 -14.81
N ALA A 345 11.86 -12.84 -16.03
CA ALA A 345 11.01 -13.40 -17.08
C ALA A 345 10.31 -14.70 -16.63
N GLY A 346 9.04 -14.86 -17.00
CA GLY A 346 8.20 -16.00 -16.58
C GLY A 346 7.51 -15.85 -15.22
N LEU A 347 7.86 -14.83 -14.42
CA LEU A 347 7.25 -14.52 -13.12
C LEU A 347 6.49 -13.19 -13.14
N SER A 348 5.83 -12.84 -12.03
CA SER A 348 5.17 -11.54 -11.85
C SER A 348 5.25 -11.05 -10.41
N LEU A 349 5.30 -9.73 -10.21
CA LEU A 349 5.15 -9.10 -8.88
C LEU A 349 3.69 -8.82 -8.51
N ALA A 350 2.73 -9.13 -9.40
CA ALA A 350 1.30 -8.84 -9.26
C ALA A 350 0.57 -9.84 -8.36
N GLY A 351 -0.57 -9.41 -7.80
CA GLY A 351 -1.50 -10.28 -7.09
C GLY A 351 -1.08 -10.70 -5.68
N ALA A 352 0.09 -10.27 -5.20
CA ALA A 352 0.49 -10.42 -3.81
C ALA A 352 -0.47 -9.67 -2.90
N GLU A 353 -0.91 -10.27 -1.80
CA GLU A 353 -1.93 -9.71 -0.91
C GLU A 353 -1.33 -9.17 0.40
N PHE A 354 -1.62 -7.92 0.72
CA PHE A 354 -1.20 -7.24 1.94
C PHE A 354 -2.36 -6.97 2.88
N HIS A 355 -2.13 -7.16 4.17
CA HIS A 355 -2.92 -6.54 5.23
C HIS A 355 -2.28 -5.21 5.61
N VAL A 356 -3.04 -4.12 5.47
CA VAL A 356 -2.63 -2.76 5.80
C VAL A 356 -3.59 -2.23 6.85
N ALA A 357 -3.09 -1.63 7.93
CA ALA A 357 -3.93 -1.09 8.99
C ALA A 357 -3.40 0.24 9.52
N PHE A 358 -4.30 1.16 9.85
CA PHE A 358 -3.99 2.48 10.42
C PHE A 358 -4.47 2.56 11.87
N PHE A 359 -3.61 3.09 12.74
CA PHE A 359 -3.88 3.39 14.14
C PHE A 359 -3.71 4.88 14.38
N ASP A 360 -4.59 5.51 15.16
CA ASP A 360 -4.53 6.90 15.65
C ASP A 360 -3.41 7.17 16.69
N SER A 361 -2.49 6.22 16.82
CA SER A 361 -1.55 6.10 17.92
C SER A 361 -0.18 5.72 17.38
N PHE A 362 0.87 6.29 17.94
CA PHE A 362 2.25 6.11 17.48
C PHE A 362 2.90 4.85 18.09
N PHE A 363 3.29 3.90 17.25
CA PHE A 363 4.08 2.71 17.59
C PHE A 363 5.37 2.65 16.76
N ASP A 364 6.46 2.15 17.34
CA ASP A 364 7.74 1.92 16.65
C ASP A 364 7.85 0.48 16.09
N ASN A 365 7.06 -0.46 16.60
CA ASN A 365 7.10 -1.88 16.19
C ASN A 365 5.81 -2.65 16.54
N GLN A 366 5.67 -3.85 15.98
CA GLN A 366 4.49 -4.72 16.14
C GLN A 366 4.21 -5.14 17.59
N ASN A 367 5.24 -5.28 18.44
CA ASN A 367 5.05 -5.70 19.84
C ASN A 367 4.35 -4.62 20.68
N GLU A 368 4.59 -3.34 20.37
CA GLU A 368 3.92 -2.21 21.01
C GLU A 368 2.43 -2.11 20.64
N ILE A 369 2.05 -2.61 19.46
CA ILE A 369 0.65 -2.71 19.03
C ILE A 369 -0.06 -3.78 19.86
N GLY A 370 0.47 -5.01 19.84
CA GLY A 370 -0.07 -6.15 20.57
C GLY A 370 -1.49 -6.49 20.09
N VAL A 371 -2.48 -6.39 20.99
CA VAL A 371 -3.89 -6.71 20.71
C VAL A 371 -4.79 -5.48 20.43
N LYS A 372 -4.19 -4.33 20.08
CA LYS A 372 -4.97 -3.12 19.74
C LYS A 372 -5.72 -3.31 18.42
N VAL A 373 -6.95 -2.79 18.37
CA VAL A 373 -7.76 -2.74 17.16
C VAL A 373 -7.36 -1.50 16.35
N PRO A 374 -7.14 -1.60 15.03
CA PRO A 374 -6.87 -0.43 14.19
C PRO A 374 -8.12 0.43 14.00
N LEU A 375 -7.92 1.73 13.72
CA LEU A 375 -8.99 2.66 13.37
C LEU A 375 -9.54 2.38 11.96
N ARG A 376 -8.68 1.92 11.04
CA ARG A 376 -9.06 1.43 9.70
C ARG A 376 -8.17 0.27 9.25
N SER A 377 -8.72 -0.66 8.48
CA SER A 377 -8.05 -1.84 7.95
C SER A 377 -8.39 -2.07 6.48
N TRP A 378 -7.40 -2.50 5.70
CA TRP A 378 -7.52 -2.83 4.29
C TRP A 378 -6.78 -4.12 3.94
N LYS A 379 -7.34 -4.87 3.01
CA LYS A 379 -6.64 -5.87 2.22
C LYS A 379 -6.40 -5.29 0.84
N LEU A 380 -5.14 -5.14 0.46
CA LEU A 380 -4.71 -4.58 -0.83
C LEU A 380 -3.91 -5.62 -1.61
N LYS A 381 -3.82 -5.46 -2.94
CA LYS A 381 -2.98 -6.29 -3.82
C LYS A 381 -1.98 -5.46 -4.63
N SER A 382 -0.90 -6.08 -5.09
CA SER A 382 0.03 -5.48 -6.07
C SER A 382 -0.49 -5.53 -7.51
N ASP A 383 -0.13 -4.50 -8.28
CA ASP A 383 -0.31 -4.43 -9.74
C ASP A 383 0.87 -5.08 -10.51
N ALA A 384 0.81 -5.02 -11.84
CA ALA A 384 1.83 -5.58 -12.74
C ALA A 384 3.22 -4.93 -12.62
N ASP A 385 3.29 -3.68 -12.14
CA ASP A 385 4.54 -2.95 -11.87
C ASP A 385 5.07 -3.23 -10.44
N GLY A 386 4.46 -4.17 -9.71
CA GLY A 386 4.79 -4.48 -8.32
C GLY A 386 4.37 -3.38 -7.33
N VAL A 387 3.48 -2.48 -7.72
CA VAL A 387 3.09 -1.31 -6.92
C VAL A 387 1.77 -1.58 -6.17
N VAL A 388 1.65 -1.02 -4.95
CA VAL A 388 0.38 -0.96 -4.23
C VAL A 388 0.04 0.50 -3.92
N ARG A 389 -1.21 0.90 -4.17
CA ARG A 389 -1.75 2.23 -3.87
C ARG A 389 -2.98 2.10 -2.99
N MET A 390 -3.34 3.19 -2.30
CA MET A 390 -4.59 3.25 -1.53
C MET A 390 -5.73 3.70 -2.46
N ASP A 391 -6.17 2.79 -3.34
CA ASP A 391 -7.27 3.03 -4.28
C ASP A 391 -8.09 1.75 -4.57
N GLU A 392 -9.25 1.93 -5.21
CA GLU A 392 -10.21 0.87 -5.54
C GLU A 392 -9.69 -0.20 -6.51
N ALA A 393 -8.64 0.08 -7.30
CA ALA A 393 -8.07 -0.92 -8.21
C ALA A 393 -7.19 -1.94 -7.46
N HIS A 394 -6.53 -1.49 -6.40
CA HIS A 394 -5.70 -2.30 -5.51
C HIS A 394 -6.49 -2.88 -4.32
N LEU A 395 -7.66 -2.33 -3.99
CA LEU A 395 -8.51 -2.82 -2.89
C LEU A 395 -9.08 -4.22 -3.18
N ILE A 396 -8.95 -5.12 -2.19
CA ILE A 396 -9.64 -6.41 -2.13
C ILE A 396 -10.87 -6.29 -1.22
N SER A 397 -10.68 -5.71 -0.03
CA SER A 397 -11.72 -5.45 0.97
C SER A 397 -11.19 -4.56 2.08
N GLY A 398 -11.97 -3.63 2.63
CA GLY A 398 -11.55 -2.85 3.78
C GLY A 398 -12.53 -1.74 4.14
N ASP A 399 -12.10 -0.88 5.07
CA ASP A 399 -12.76 0.40 5.34
C ASP A 399 -12.60 1.37 4.16
N PRO A 400 -13.41 2.44 4.06
CA PRO A 400 -13.15 3.53 3.13
C PRO A 400 -11.75 4.13 3.36
N PHE A 401 -11.10 4.58 2.29
CA PHE A 401 -9.84 5.32 2.40
C PHE A 401 -10.03 6.69 3.08
N PHE A 402 -8.93 7.29 3.55
CA PHE A 402 -8.95 8.68 4.00
C PHE A 402 -9.11 9.61 2.79
N GLU A 403 -9.79 10.74 2.97
CA GLU A 403 -10.04 11.68 1.87
C GLU A 403 -8.72 12.12 1.23
N ASN A 404 -8.67 12.14 -0.11
CA ASN A 404 -7.47 12.47 -0.89
C ASN A 404 -6.23 11.63 -0.56
N ASN A 405 -6.36 10.49 0.13
CA ASN A 405 -5.26 9.71 0.73
C ASN A 405 -4.36 10.54 1.66
N GLU A 406 -4.95 11.51 2.38
CA GLU A 406 -4.28 12.26 3.44
C GLU A 406 -4.48 11.55 4.79
N LEU A 407 -3.46 10.81 5.24
CA LEU A 407 -3.47 10.14 6.54
C LEU A 407 -3.22 11.14 7.67
N PRO A 408 -4.01 11.13 8.76
CA PRO A 408 -3.66 11.86 9.98
C PRO A 408 -2.42 11.28 10.67
N LEU A 409 -1.94 11.96 11.72
CA LEU A 409 -0.93 11.46 12.64
C LEU A 409 -1.37 10.11 13.24
N GLY A 410 -0.44 9.15 13.30
CA GLY A 410 -0.71 7.77 13.68
C GLY A 410 0.38 6.82 13.16
N THR A 411 0.09 5.52 13.16
CA THR A 411 0.95 4.48 12.59
C THR A 411 0.19 3.68 11.54
N ILE A 412 0.78 3.49 10.37
CA ILE A 412 0.41 2.40 9.45
C ILE A 412 1.26 1.16 9.75
N THR A 413 0.63 -0.01 9.71
CA THR A 413 1.31 -1.29 9.53
C THR A 413 1.07 -1.85 8.14
N VAL A 414 2.09 -2.50 7.57
CA VAL A 414 2.02 -3.31 6.35
C VAL A 414 2.54 -4.71 6.68
N TRP A 415 1.76 -5.75 6.38
CA TRP A 415 2.14 -7.16 6.50
C TRP A 415 1.69 -7.90 5.24
N GLU A 416 2.54 -8.74 4.66
CA GLU A 416 2.17 -9.58 3.53
C GLU A 416 1.47 -10.88 3.99
N MET A 417 0.24 -11.09 3.51
CA MET A 417 -0.51 -12.33 3.74
C MET A 417 -0.11 -13.42 2.74
N HIS A 418 0.07 -13.04 1.48
CA HIS A 418 0.37 -13.94 0.37
C HIS A 418 1.35 -13.27 -0.60
N ALA A 419 2.46 -13.95 -0.91
CA ALA A 419 3.42 -13.55 -1.94
C ALA A 419 2.79 -13.58 -3.36
N PRO A 420 3.43 -12.96 -4.37
CA PRO A 420 3.14 -13.28 -5.76
C PRO A 420 3.43 -14.76 -6.06
N GLU A 421 2.84 -15.30 -7.13
CA GLU A 421 3.11 -16.68 -7.55
C GLU A 421 4.59 -16.87 -7.92
N GLY A 422 5.21 -17.90 -7.35
CA GLY A 422 6.64 -18.19 -7.50
C GLY A 422 7.58 -17.46 -6.55
N TYR A 423 7.07 -16.69 -5.58
CA TYR A 423 7.87 -15.96 -4.60
C TYR A 423 7.62 -16.41 -3.14
N LEU A 424 8.58 -16.14 -2.26
CA LEU A 424 8.48 -16.38 -0.81
C LEU A 424 7.92 -15.16 -0.08
N VAL A 425 6.92 -15.39 0.77
CA VAL A 425 6.24 -14.34 1.55
C VAL A 425 7.19 -13.61 2.51
N ASP A 426 7.11 -12.27 2.55
CA ASP A 426 7.81 -11.50 3.57
C ASP A 426 7.05 -11.56 4.90
N THR A 427 7.70 -12.16 5.91
CA THR A 427 7.16 -12.28 7.26
C THR A 427 7.31 -11.00 8.09
N VAL A 428 8.01 -9.97 7.59
CA VAL A 428 8.18 -8.69 8.28
C VAL A 428 6.86 -7.90 8.30
N THR A 429 6.47 -7.43 9.48
CA THR A 429 5.43 -6.41 9.64
C THR A 429 6.09 -5.04 9.75
N HIS A 430 6.05 -4.25 8.67
CA HIS A 430 6.58 -2.89 8.66
C HIS A 430 5.65 -1.99 9.48
N CYS A 431 6.21 -1.19 10.38
CA CYS A 431 5.48 -0.21 11.19
C CYS A 431 6.02 1.19 10.86
N ILE A 432 5.17 2.10 10.39
CA ILE A 432 5.57 3.42 9.90
C ILE A 432 4.70 4.50 10.56
N ARG A 433 5.33 5.48 11.20
CA ARG A 433 4.64 6.68 11.73
C ARG A 433 4.36 7.69 10.62
N THR A 434 3.17 8.28 10.62
CA THR A 434 2.81 9.40 9.75
C THR A 434 3.22 10.74 10.38
N GLY A 435 3.43 11.77 9.57
CA GLY A 435 3.80 13.13 10.00
C GLY A 435 5.28 13.33 10.38
N THR A 436 5.96 12.29 10.85
CA THR A 436 7.42 12.28 11.05
C THR A 436 8.18 12.54 9.75
N GLU A 437 9.47 12.90 9.83
CA GLU A 437 10.27 13.31 8.65
C GLU A 437 10.51 12.15 7.65
N GLN A 438 9.58 12.04 6.70
CA GLN A 438 9.73 11.33 5.43
C GLN A 438 10.03 12.40 4.37
N ASN A 439 11.24 12.35 3.77
CA ASN A 439 11.81 13.28 2.77
C ASN A 439 10.86 14.36 2.18
N GLY A 440 10.88 15.58 2.73
CA GLY A 440 10.13 16.70 2.16
C GLY A 440 10.37 18.05 2.86
N SER A 441 10.51 19.12 2.05
CA SER A 441 10.74 20.50 2.52
C SER A 441 9.48 21.20 3.03
N ASN A 442 8.29 20.66 2.76
CA ASN A 442 7.04 21.17 3.32
C ASN A 442 6.85 20.65 4.76
N LYS A 443 6.34 21.49 5.66
CA LYS A 443 5.97 21.11 7.02
C LYS A 443 4.56 20.53 7.11
N ALA A 444 3.61 21.03 6.31
CA ALA A 444 2.19 20.70 6.46
C ALA A 444 1.79 19.33 5.91
N LEU A 445 2.19 19.06 4.67
CA LEU A 445 1.90 17.82 3.97
C LEU A 445 3.20 17.06 3.78
N LYS A 446 3.38 15.96 4.51
CA LYS A 446 4.46 15.00 4.26
C LYS A 446 4.07 14.08 3.11
N ILE A 447 5.04 13.69 2.30
CA ILE A 447 4.84 12.68 1.26
C ILE A 447 5.29 11.34 1.81
N TRP A 448 4.48 10.30 1.60
CA TRP A 448 4.82 8.94 1.98
C TRP A 448 5.96 8.40 1.09
N ASN A 449 7.07 7.96 1.72
CA ASN A 449 8.04 7.11 1.05
C ASN A 449 7.48 5.67 1.00
N PRO A 450 7.38 5.03 -0.18
CA PRO A 450 6.86 3.67 -0.29
C PRO A 450 7.61 2.67 0.61
N VAL A 451 6.89 1.66 1.09
CA VAL A 451 7.53 0.48 1.71
C VAL A 451 8.15 -0.34 0.57
N GLU A 452 9.48 -0.41 0.52
CA GLU A 452 10.22 -1.24 -0.43
C GLU A 452 10.33 -2.67 0.11
N ILE A 453 9.72 -3.64 -0.58
CA ILE A 453 9.70 -5.06 -0.20
C ILE A 453 10.44 -5.89 -1.25
N LYS A 454 11.27 -6.85 -0.80
CA LYS A 454 12.20 -7.60 -1.67
C LYS A 454 11.78 -9.06 -1.80
N GLU A 455 11.15 -9.36 -2.93
CA GLU A 455 10.58 -10.66 -3.28
C GLU A 455 11.65 -11.68 -3.61
N LYS A 456 11.72 -12.75 -2.83
CA LYS A 456 12.69 -13.84 -3.06
C LYS A 456 12.04 -14.93 -3.89
N ILE A 457 12.49 -15.12 -5.13
CA ILE A 457 11.99 -16.19 -6.00
C ILE A 457 12.19 -17.53 -5.30
N ILE A 458 11.18 -18.40 -5.36
CA ILE A 458 11.30 -19.81 -4.96
C ILE A 458 12.24 -20.52 -5.93
N ARG A 459 13.34 -21.08 -5.43
CA ARG A 459 14.31 -21.84 -6.23
C ARG A 459 14.38 -23.30 -5.82
N GLY A 460 14.73 -24.17 -6.75
CA GLY A 460 14.87 -25.61 -6.53
C GLY A 460 15.88 -26.25 -7.47
N ASP A 461 15.95 -27.58 -7.43
CA ASP A 461 16.92 -28.37 -8.19
C ASP A 461 16.26 -29.64 -8.74
N LEU A 462 16.88 -30.25 -9.74
CA LEU A 462 16.60 -31.64 -10.13
C LEU A 462 17.85 -32.49 -10.04
N LYS A 463 17.65 -33.80 -9.87
CA LYS A 463 18.69 -34.83 -10.05
C LYS A 463 18.12 -36.07 -10.70
N LEU A 464 18.95 -36.77 -11.45
CA LEU A 464 18.62 -38.00 -12.18
C LEU A 464 19.79 -38.98 -12.14
N VAL A 465 19.51 -40.23 -12.48
CA VAL A 465 20.53 -41.25 -12.69
C VAL A 465 20.24 -41.96 -14.01
N LYS A 466 21.17 -41.90 -14.98
CA LYS A 466 21.04 -42.58 -16.27
C LYS A 466 21.60 -43.99 -16.23
N ALA A 467 20.84 -44.92 -16.78
CA ALA A 467 21.27 -46.29 -17.04
C ALA A 467 20.78 -46.80 -18.39
N ALA A 468 21.35 -47.93 -18.83
CA ALA A 468 20.74 -48.80 -19.83
C ALA A 468 19.61 -49.64 -19.21
N ASP A 469 18.53 -49.87 -19.96
CA ASP A 469 17.50 -50.85 -19.60
C ASP A 469 18.08 -52.28 -19.39
N LYS A 470 17.33 -53.13 -18.66
CA LYS A 470 17.61 -54.51 -18.22
C LYS A 470 18.86 -54.69 -17.36
N THR A 471 20.00 -54.20 -17.83
CA THR A 471 21.33 -54.34 -17.23
C THR A 471 21.57 -53.36 -16.07
N LEU A 472 20.85 -52.23 -16.05
CA LEU A 472 21.07 -51.10 -15.13
C LEU A 472 22.51 -50.55 -15.14
N LYS A 473 23.30 -50.84 -16.19
CA LYS A 473 24.64 -50.30 -16.41
C LYS A 473 24.53 -48.78 -16.52
N ARG A 474 25.31 -48.06 -15.70
CA ARG A 474 25.38 -46.59 -15.71
C ARG A 474 25.89 -46.06 -17.05
N LEU A 475 25.34 -44.92 -17.49
CA LEU A 475 25.71 -44.24 -18.74
C LEU A 475 26.22 -42.84 -18.43
N SER A 476 27.52 -42.62 -18.67
CA SER A 476 28.19 -41.32 -18.50
C SER A 476 28.11 -40.46 -19.75
N ASP A 477 28.36 -39.16 -19.58
CA ASP A 477 28.46 -38.18 -20.65
C ASP A 477 27.16 -38.11 -21.50
N ILE A 478 26.02 -38.41 -20.87
CA ILE A 478 24.68 -38.30 -21.48
C ILE A 478 24.16 -36.89 -21.25
N PRO A 479 24.03 -36.07 -22.30
CA PRO A 479 23.52 -34.71 -22.20
C PRO A 479 22.00 -34.69 -22.00
N PHE A 480 21.55 -33.95 -20.98
CA PHE A 480 20.16 -33.57 -20.78
C PHE A 480 20.01 -32.06 -20.96
N GLN A 481 19.16 -31.64 -21.88
CA GLN A 481 18.73 -30.25 -21.99
C GLN A 481 17.56 -30.01 -21.04
N ILE A 482 17.68 -28.96 -20.23
CA ILE A 482 16.65 -28.49 -19.31
C ILE A 482 16.18 -27.14 -19.85
N THR A 483 14.90 -27.03 -20.23
CA THR A 483 14.33 -25.84 -20.86
C THR A 483 13.18 -25.29 -20.03
N SER A 484 13.27 -24.04 -19.58
CA SER A 484 12.18 -23.32 -18.93
C SER A 484 11.02 -23.12 -19.90
N LYS A 485 9.83 -23.66 -19.59
CA LYS A 485 8.64 -23.46 -20.43
C LYS A 485 8.09 -22.04 -20.36
N ALA A 486 8.46 -21.26 -19.34
CA ALA A 486 8.00 -19.89 -19.15
C ALA A 486 8.86 -18.84 -19.90
N THR A 487 10.14 -19.14 -20.14
CA THR A 487 11.09 -18.19 -20.75
C THR A 487 11.74 -18.67 -22.05
N GLY A 488 11.76 -19.99 -22.31
CA GLY A 488 12.54 -20.58 -23.39
C GLY A 488 14.05 -20.63 -23.10
N GLU A 489 14.49 -20.21 -21.91
CA GLU A 489 15.87 -20.39 -21.45
C GLU A 489 16.19 -21.88 -21.33
N SER A 490 17.31 -22.32 -21.91
CA SER A 490 17.72 -23.72 -21.90
C SER A 490 19.21 -23.90 -21.65
N HIS A 491 19.55 -24.79 -20.73
CA HIS A 491 20.94 -25.16 -20.38
C HIS A 491 21.09 -26.69 -20.40
N VAL A 492 22.31 -27.19 -20.59
CA VAL A 492 22.59 -28.63 -20.69
C VAL A 492 23.44 -29.10 -19.51
N ILE A 493 23.07 -30.23 -18.90
CA ILE A 493 23.90 -30.96 -17.92
C ILE A 493 24.31 -32.33 -18.48
N LEU A 494 25.48 -32.83 -18.08
CA LEU A 494 25.97 -34.17 -18.47
C LEU A 494 25.99 -35.09 -17.26
N THR A 495 25.71 -36.38 -17.48
CA THR A 495 25.91 -37.41 -16.45
C THR A 495 27.39 -37.72 -16.20
N ASP A 496 27.75 -37.98 -14.96
CA ASP A 496 29.10 -38.38 -14.59
C ASP A 496 29.39 -39.87 -14.89
N LYS A 497 30.58 -40.34 -14.54
CA LYS A 497 31.01 -41.75 -14.61
C LYS A 497 30.10 -42.74 -13.85
N ASN A 498 29.32 -42.28 -12.87
CA ASN A 498 28.34 -43.09 -12.13
C ASN A 498 26.93 -43.00 -12.76
N GLY A 499 26.79 -42.28 -13.87
CA GLY A 499 25.54 -42.00 -14.56
C GLY A 499 24.69 -40.95 -13.85
N GLU A 500 25.19 -40.26 -12.84
CA GLU A 500 24.41 -39.33 -12.03
C GLU A 500 24.57 -37.89 -12.55
N ALA A 501 23.49 -37.11 -12.51
CA ALA A 501 23.52 -35.69 -12.81
C ALA A 501 22.59 -34.94 -11.84
N SER A 502 23.00 -33.74 -11.42
CA SER A 502 22.24 -32.88 -10.51
C SER A 502 22.48 -31.41 -10.85
N THR A 503 21.46 -30.59 -10.71
CA THR A 503 21.60 -29.13 -10.85
C THR A 503 22.08 -28.44 -9.59
N GLY A 504 22.05 -29.12 -8.43
CA GLY A 504 22.28 -28.49 -7.12
C GLY A 504 23.75 -28.20 -6.83
N ALA A 505 24.02 -27.07 -6.15
CA ALA A 505 25.36 -26.57 -5.86
C ALA A 505 26.24 -27.50 -4.98
N TYR A 506 25.64 -28.53 -4.37
CA TYR A 506 26.35 -29.59 -3.65
C TYR A 506 27.06 -30.59 -4.58
N TRP A 507 26.67 -30.60 -5.86
CA TRP A 507 27.23 -31.42 -6.94
C TRP A 507 28.26 -30.58 -7.71
N ASN A 508 27.80 -29.65 -8.55
CA ASN A 508 28.64 -28.66 -9.23
C ASN A 508 28.24 -27.26 -8.73
N PRO A 509 29.18 -26.42 -8.26
CA PRO A 509 28.83 -25.06 -7.83
C PRO A 509 28.30 -24.23 -9.00
N HIS A 510 27.14 -23.59 -8.83
CA HIS A 510 26.52 -22.65 -9.77
C HIS A 510 27.45 -21.51 -10.23
N THR A 511 28.56 -21.27 -9.53
CA THR A 511 29.58 -20.25 -9.85
C THR A 511 30.78 -20.77 -10.65
N VAL A 512 30.77 -22.01 -11.14
CA VAL A 512 31.90 -22.65 -11.87
C VAL A 512 31.43 -23.15 -13.23
N ASN A 513 32.10 -22.72 -14.30
CA ASN A 513 31.77 -23.05 -15.71
C ASN A 513 30.27 -22.94 -16.04
N THR A 514 29.58 -21.96 -15.43
CA THR A 514 28.12 -21.92 -15.35
C THR A 514 27.48 -21.91 -16.74
N ASN A 515 26.58 -22.86 -16.98
CA ASN A 515 25.85 -23.04 -18.24
C ASN A 515 26.76 -23.34 -19.46
N GLU A 516 28.01 -23.79 -19.26
CA GLU A 516 28.87 -24.18 -20.40
C GLU A 516 28.45 -25.49 -21.08
N GLY A 517 27.89 -26.45 -20.33
CA GLY A 517 27.28 -27.68 -20.87
C GLY A 517 28.24 -28.61 -21.61
N LYS A 518 29.52 -28.67 -21.20
CA LYS A 518 30.59 -29.45 -21.86
C LYS A 518 31.06 -30.64 -21.04
N THR A 519 30.94 -30.59 -19.72
CA THR A 519 31.45 -31.62 -18.79
C THR A 519 30.44 -31.95 -17.70
N SER A 520 30.64 -33.09 -17.02
CA SER A 520 29.88 -33.47 -15.81
C SER A 520 30.13 -32.56 -14.60
N GLU A 521 31.13 -31.69 -14.67
CA GLU A 521 31.58 -30.81 -13.57
C GLU A 521 31.11 -29.35 -13.75
N ASP A 522 30.44 -29.02 -14.87
CA ASP A 522 29.98 -27.66 -15.16
C ASP A 522 28.73 -27.32 -14.31
N GLY A 523 28.71 -26.14 -13.69
CA GLY A 523 27.57 -25.64 -12.93
C GLY A 523 26.43 -25.16 -13.82
N ILE A 524 25.24 -24.97 -13.23
CA ILE A 524 24.03 -24.53 -13.94
C ILE A 524 23.25 -23.50 -13.12
N TRP A 525 22.66 -22.50 -13.79
CA TRP A 525 21.88 -21.46 -13.15
C TRP A 525 20.89 -20.81 -14.12
N PHE A 526 19.62 -20.71 -13.71
CA PHE A 526 18.57 -20.04 -14.48
C PHE A 526 18.23 -18.66 -13.91
N GLY A 527 17.85 -17.75 -14.81
CA GLY A 527 17.40 -16.38 -14.50
C GLY A 527 18.47 -15.29 -14.62
N GLU A 528 18.05 -14.06 -14.34
CA GLU A 528 18.90 -12.85 -14.47
C GLU A 528 19.77 -12.55 -13.23
N GLY A 529 19.51 -13.23 -12.11
CA GLY A 529 20.26 -13.05 -10.87
C GLY A 529 21.69 -13.60 -10.93
N THR A 530 22.61 -13.04 -10.13
CA THR A 530 23.96 -13.59 -9.94
C THR A 530 23.89 -15.02 -9.36
N PRO A 531 24.67 -16.01 -9.86
CA PRO A 531 24.66 -17.36 -9.31
C PRO A 531 25.02 -17.44 -7.84
N ASP A 532 24.18 -18.12 -7.05
CA ASP A 532 24.31 -18.25 -5.59
C ASP A 532 24.28 -19.72 -5.15
N ASN A 533 25.45 -20.25 -4.78
CA ASN A 533 25.64 -21.63 -4.33
C ASN A 533 24.86 -22.01 -3.05
N THR A 534 24.18 -21.06 -2.39
CA THR A 534 23.28 -21.34 -1.26
C THR A 534 21.83 -21.62 -1.69
N ARG A 535 21.49 -21.42 -2.96
CA ARG A 535 20.14 -21.59 -3.54
C ARG A 535 20.07 -22.73 -4.55
N GLY A 536 18.87 -23.11 -4.99
CA GLY A 536 18.68 -24.04 -6.12
C GLY A 536 18.95 -23.37 -7.48
N ALA A 537 19.42 -24.14 -8.46
CA ALA A 537 19.75 -23.61 -9.79
C ALA A 537 18.52 -23.13 -10.58
N LEU A 538 17.38 -23.81 -10.39
CA LEU A 538 16.14 -23.61 -11.14
C LEU A 538 15.26 -22.57 -10.44
N LEU A 539 14.62 -21.71 -11.22
CA LEU A 539 13.55 -20.80 -10.78
C LEU A 539 12.27 -21.60 -10.49
N TYR A 540 11.27 -20.95 -9.89
CA TYR A 540 9.91 -21.47 -9.85
C TYR A 540 9.34 -21.63 -11.27
N GLY A 541 8.64 -22.74 -11.51
CA GLY A 541 7.90 -22.98 -12.75
C GLY A 541 8.09 -24.39 -13.33
N THR A 542 7.59 -24.58 -14.55
CA THR A 542 7.65 -25.86 -15.27
C THR A 542 8.82 -25.88 -16.26
N TYR A 543 9.59 -26.96 -16.22
CA TYR A 543 10.73 -27.21 -17.10
C TYR A 543 10.47 -28.45 -17.95
N LEU A 544 10.85 -28.40 -19.22
CA LEU A 544 10.96 -29.58 -20.09
C LEU A 544 12.37 -30.15 -19.95
N VAL A 545 12.47 -31.45 -19.69
CA VAL A 545 13.73 -32.22 -19.64
C VAL A 545 13.78 -33.14 -20.85
N GLU A 546 14.82 -33.00 -21.66
CA GLU A 546 15.01 -33.73 -22.91
C GLU A 546 16.40 -34.40 -22.91
N GLU A 547 16.45 -35.70 -23.23
CA GLU A 547 17.71 -36.41 -23.45
C GLU A 547 18.19 -36.14 -24.88
N LEU A 548 19.39 -35.58 -25.04
CA LEU A 548 19.97 -35.33 -26.35
C LEU A 548 20.77 -36.55 -26.85
N SER A 549 20.80 -36.72 -28.18
CA SER A 549 21.61 -37.78 -28.79
C SER A 549 23.10 -37.49 -28.67
N CYS A 550 23.86 -38.46 -28.19
CA CYS A 550 25.32 -38.46 -28.17
C CYS A 550 25.87 -39.86 -28.44
N LYS A 551 27.18 -39.97 -28.61
CA LYS A 551 27.86 -41.25 -28.87
C LYS A 551 27.59 -42.33 -27.81
N ASN A 552 27.30 -41.94 -26.56
CA ASN A 552 27.08 -42.88 -25.46
C ASN A 552 25.63 -43.38 -25.34
N ASN A 553 24.69 -42.86 -26.15
CA ASN A 553 23.33 -43.40 -26.31
C ASN A 553 22.95 -43.64 -27.80
N GLU A 554 23.92 -43.66 -28.73
CA GLU A 554 23.69 -43.84 -30.18
C GLU A 554 23.10 -45.20 -30.56
N ASP A 555 23.15 -46.19 -29.65
CA ASP A 555 22.61 -47.54 -29.83
C ASP A 555 21.22 -47.74 -29.20
N ARG A 556 20.50 -46.67 -28.82
CA ARG A 556 19.34 -46.73 -27.91
C ARG A 556 18.22 -45.76 -28.27
N MET A 557 17.02 -46.06 -27.78
CA MET A 557 15.89 -45.13 -27.85
C MET A 557 16.05 -44.05 -26.76
N LEU A 558 16.10 -42.78 -27.19
CA LEU A 558 16.12 -41.63 -26.29
C LEU A 558 14.83 -41.56 -25.48
N ILE A 559 14.91 -41.11 -24.23
CA ILE A 559 13.74 -40.91 -23.39
C ILE A 559 12.89 -39.75 -23.96
N PRO A 560 11.58 -39.94 -24.22
CA PRO A 560 10.70 -38.86 -24.65
C PRO A 560 10.71 -37.70 -23.65
N ALA A 561 10.86 -36.47 -24.14
CA ALA A 561 10.95 -35.28 -23.29
C ALA A 561 9.74 -35.14 -22.37
N PHE A 562 10.00 -34.83 -21.09
CA PHE A 562 8.98 -34.82 -20.02
C PHE A 562 9.08 -33.57 -19.16
N GLU A 563 8.01 -33.27 -18.43
CA GLU A 563 7.89 -32.02 -17.66
C GLU A 563 8.12 -32.22 -16.15
N VAL A 564 8.80 -31.26 -15.53
CA VAL A 564 9.09 -31.23 -14.09
C VAL A 564 8.75 -29.84 -13.53
N GLU A 565 8.22 -29.78 -12.29
CA GLU A 565 7.73 -28.53 -11.68
C GLU A 565 8.49 -28.15 -10.41
N VAL A 566 9.14 -26.99 -10.44
CA VAL A 566 9.81 -26.38 -9.28
C VAL A 566 8.80 -25.51 -8.55
N THR A 567 8.30 -26.01 -7.42
CA THR A 567 7.19 -25.38 -6.67
C THR A 567 7.51 -25.07 -5.21
N LYS A 568 8.72 -25.40 -4.72
CA LYS A 568 9.11 -25.26 -3.32
C LYS A 568 10.59 -24.92 -3.16
N GLU A 569 10.87 -24.00 -2.26
CA GLU A 569 12.22 -23.50 -1.96
C GLU A 569 13.15 -24.63 -1.49
N MET A 570 14.37 -24.65 -2.03
CA MET A 570 15.41 -25.66 -1.79
C MET A 570 14.96 -27.10 -1.99
N ARG A 571 13.94 -27.34 -2.81
CA ARG A 571 13.48 -28.70 -3.13
C ARG A 571 14.29 -29.29 -4.28
N VAL A 572 15.07 -30.33 -3.96
CA VAL A 572 15.60 -31.25 -4.97
C VAL A 572 14.47 -32.19 -5.43
N ILE A 573 14.23 -32.21 -6.74
CA ILE A 573 13.34 -33.14 -7.44
C ILE A 573 14.17 -34.37 -7.81
N ASP A 574 13.83 -35.52 -7.24
CA ASP A 574 14.51 -36.78 -7.52
C ASP A 574 13.77 -37.52 -8.65
N LEU A 575 14.36 -37.53 -9.85
CA LEU A 575 13.80 -38.19 -11.03
C LEU A 575 14.10 -39.70 -11.05
N GLY A 576 14.85 -40.21 -10.07
CA GLY A 576 15.18 -41.63 -9.95
C GLY A 576 16.13 -42.12 -11.04
N THR A 577 15.97 -43.38 -11.46
CA THR A 577 16.77 -43.98 -12.55
C THR A 577 16.01 -43.93 -13.87
N LEU A 578 16.62 -43.26 -14.85
CA LEU A 578 16.11 -43.02 -16.20
C LEU A 578 16.81 -43.96 -17.19
N THR A 579 16.10 -44.98 -17.69
CA THR A 579 16.63 -45.99 -18.61
C THR A 579 16.40 -45.63 -20.08
N ASN A 580 17.37 -45.94 -20.96
CA ASN A 580 17.05 -46.06 -22.39
C ASN A 580 16.68 -47.50 -22.70
N ASP A 581 15.57 -47.68 -23.39
CA ASP A 581 15.22 -48.95 -24.00
C ASP A 581 16.20 -49.24 -25.16
N GLU A 582 16.55 -50.50 -25.32
CA GLU A 582 17.33 -50.97 -26.47
C GLU A 582 16.47 -50.91 -27.74
N HIS A 583 17.07 -50.64 -28.90
CA HIS A 583 16.32 -50.74 -30.16
C HIS A 583 15.76 -52.16 -30.34
N PRO A 584 14.49 -52.31 -30.76
CA PRO A 584 13.86 -53.62 -30.93
C PRO A 584 14.55 -54.36 -32.08
N VAL A 585 15.05 -55.57 -31.80
CA VAL A 585 15.83 -56.37 -32.77
C VAL A 585 14.87 -57.02 -33.78
N PRO A 586 15.10 -56.89 -35.10
CA PRO A 586 14.34 -57.60 -36.14
C PRO A 586 14.21 -59.11 -35.86
N GLU A 587 12.98 -59.61 -35.86
CA GLU A 587 12.65 -61.04 -35.71
C GLU A 587 11.89 -61.53 -36.94
N ILE A 588 12.14 -62.77 -37.35
CA ILE A 588 11.25 -63.51 -38.27
C ILE A 588 10.89 -64.89 -37.72
N GLY A 589 9.74 -65.40 -38.13
CA GLY A 589 9.28 -66.75 -37.87
C GLY A 589 8.41 -67.24 -39.01
N THR A 590 8.73 -68.40 -39.55
CA THR A 590 8.26 -68.92 -40.84
C THR A 590 7.32 -70.11 -40.65
N ARG A 591 6.61 -70.53 -41.70
CA ARG A 591 5.80 -71.76 -41.67
C ARG A 591 5.48 -72.26 -43.06
N ALA A 592 6.05 -73.41 -43.41
CA ALA A 592 5.90 -74.04 -44.70
C ALA A 592 4.64 -74.91 -44.78
N SER A 593 4.11 -75.08 -45.99
CA SER A 593 2.97 -75.95 -46.29
C SER A 593 2.98 -76.33 -47.77
N ASP A 594 2.54 -77.54 -48.11
CA ASP A 594 2.25 -77.90 -49.49
C ASP A 594 1.03 -77.11 -50.00
N ARG A 595 1.11 -76.56 -51.22
CA ARG A 595 0.06 -75.74 -51.83
C ARG A 595 -1.27 -76.48 -51.98
N GLU A 596 -1.25 -77.75 -52.38
CA GLU A 596 -2.45 -78.50 -52.76
C GLU A 596 -3.16 -79.08 -51.53
N THR A 597 -2.41 -79.49 -50.49
CA THR A 597 -3.02 -79.99 -49.24
C THR A 597 -3.25 -78.90 -48.18
N GLY A 598 -2.49 -77.80 -48.21
CA GLY A 598 -2.45 -76.79 -47.15
C GLY A 598 -1.77 -77.27 -45.86
N THR A 599 -1.04 -78.40 -45.88
CA THR A 599 -0.44 -79.04 -44.69
C THR A 599 1.06 -79.29 -44.85
N HIS A 600 1.72 -79.75 -43.79
CA HIS A 600 3.11 -80.22 -43.78
C HIS A 600 3.35 -81.56 -44.52
N ASN A 601 2.38 -82.03 -45.33
CA ASN A 601 2.48 -83.24 -46.15
C ASN A 601 1.96 -82.95 -47.56
N GLY A 602 2.74 -83.22 -48.60
CA GLY A 602 2.33 -83.11 -50.00
C GLY A 602 2.44 -84.44 -50.73
N LYS A 603 1.82 -84.56 -51.91
CA LYS A 603 2.04 -85.73 -52.78
C LYS A 603 3.33 -85.52 -53.58
N ARG A 604 4.16 -86.56 -53.67
CA ARG A 604 5.46 -86.54 -54.35
C ARG A 604 5.27 -86.64 -55.87
N THR A 605 5.20 -85.51 -56.56
CA THR A 605 4.99 -85.38 -58.02
C THR A 605 6.12 -84.62 -58.73
N GLU A 606 6.16 -84.69 -60.07
CA GLU A 606 7.16 -84.00 -60.92
C GLU A 606 7.12 -82.47 -60.81
N GLN A 607 6.02 -81.94 -60.27
CA GLN A 607 5.87 -80.55 -59.88
C GLN A 607 5.06 -80.50 -58.58
N VAL A 608 5.56 -79.77 -57.59
CA VAL A 608 4.88 -79.37 -56.35
C VAL A 608 5.20 -77.90 -56.06
N THR A 609 4.40 -77.23 -55.22
CA THR A 609 4.74 -75.91 -54.69
C THR A 609 4.65 -75.94 -53.17
N VAL A 610 5.74 -75.60 -52.48
CA VAL A 610 5.70 -75.23 -51.06
C VAL A 610 5.36 -73.75 -50.95
N ILE A 611 4.39 -73.43 -50.11
CA ILE A 611 4.04 -72.09 -49.66
C ILE A 611 4.63 -71.90 -48.27
N ASP A 612 5.55 -70.95 -48.11
CA ASP A 612 5.95 -70.44 -46.79
C ASP A 612 5.21 -69.14 -46.43
N ARG A 613 5.05 -68.91 -45.13
CA ARG A 613 4.51 -67.69 -44.54
C ARG A 613 5.54 -67.08 -43.58
N VAL A 614 6.40 -66.23 -44.11
CA VAL A 614 7.40 -65.47 -43.34
C VAL A 614 6.66 -64.40 -42.53
N LYS A 615 6.55 -64.60 -41.22
CA LYS A 615 6.09 -63.56 -40.29
C LYS A 615 7.27 -62.75 -39.80
N TRP A 616 7.08 -61.46 -39.56
CA TRP A 616 8.09 -60.58 -38.99
C TRP A 616 7.59 -59.87 -37.72
N LYS A 617 8.55 -59.37 -36.93
CA LYS A 617 8.37 -58.31 -35.94
C LYS A 617 9.57 -57.38 -35.97
N ASN A 618 9.42 -56.20 -35.38
CA ASN A 618 10.49 -55.24 -35.15
C ASN A 618 11.18 -54.79 -36.46
N LEU A 619 10.45 -54.79 -37.59
CA LEU A 619 10.93 -54.17 -38.82
C LEU A 619 10.52 -52.69 -38.86
N GLU A 620 11.41 -51.83 -39.35
CA GLU A 620 11.15 -50.40 -39.50
C GLU A 620 10.13 -50.16 -40.62
N ILE A 621 9.02 -49.52 -40.26
CA ILE A 621 7.95 -49.16 -41.19
C ILE A 621 8.51 -48.23 -42.27
N GLY A 622 8.24 -48.55 -43.54
CA GLY A 622 8.67 -47.77 -44.70
C GLY A 622 10.11 -48.00 -45.19
N LYS A 623 10.93 -48.82 -44.52
CA LYS A 623 12.22 -49.28 -45.07
C LYS A 623 12.03 -50.38 -46.11
N GLU A 624 12.88 -50.43 -47.13
CA GLU A 624 12.90 -51.55 -48.09
C GLU A 624 13.82 -52.67 -47.60
N TYR A 625 13.22 -53.80 -47.26
CA TYR A 625 13.90 -55.06 -46.93
C TYR A 625 13.86 -56.02 -48.12
N VAL A 626 14.83 -56.94 -48.17
CA VAL A 626 14.82 -58.08 -49.11
C VAL A 626 14.74 -59.37 -48.30
N VAL A 627 13.67 -60.12 -48.51
CA VAL A 627 13.46 -61.46 -47.92
C VAL A 627 13.92 -62.50 -48.94
N LYS A 628 14.78 -63.44 -48.51
CA LYS A 628 15.37 -64.49 -49.34
C LYS A 628 15.15 -65.86 -48.73
N GLY A 629 14.46 -66.71 -49.48
CA GLY A 629 14.16 -68.07 -49.09
C GLY A 629 14.98 -69.08 -49.87
N THR A 630 15.43 -70.15 -49.19
CA THR A 630 16.13 -71.29 -49.78
C THR A 630 15.50 -72.59 -49.34
N LEU A 631 15.10 -73.44 -50.28
CA LEU A 631 14.52 -74.74 -49.98
C LEU A 631 15.64 -75.79 -49.83
N MET A 632 15.66 -76.50 -48.69
CA MET A 632 16.68 -77.48 -48.30
C MET A 632 16.11 -78.91 -48.28
N ASP A 633 16.84 -79.91 -48.77
CA ASP A 633 16.55 -81.34 -48.58
C ASP A 633 17.09 -81.79 -47.21
N LYS A 634 16.20 -82.23 -46.31
CA LYS A 634 16.52 -82.49 -44.89
C LYS A 634 17.48 -83.67 -44.67
N GLU A 635 17.45 -84.66 -45.57
CA GLU A 635 18.33 -85.84 -45.48
C GLU A 635 19.77 -85.50 -45.91
N THR A 636 19.92 -84.76 -47.02
CA THR A 636 21.25 -84.41 -47.57
C THR A 636 21.84 -83.12 -46.98
N LYS A 637 21.03 -82.31 -46.29
CA LYS A 637 21.39 -81.02 -45.67
C LYS A 637 21.96 -80.02 -46.69
N LYS A 638 21.40 -80.02 -47.90
CA LYS A 638 21.78 -79.18 -49.04
C LYS A 638 20.54 -78.54 -49.68
N PRO A 639 20.70 -77.43 -50.43
CA PRO A 639 19.61 -76.87 -51.23
C PRO A 639 19.04 -77.90 -52.21
N VAL A 640 17.71 -77.90 -52.35
CA VAL A 640 17.00 -78.64 -53.40
C VAL A 640 17.42 -78.05 -54.75
N LEU A 641 17.74 -78.91 -55.72
CA LEU A 641 18.16 -78.48 -57.05
C LEU A 641 17.07 -78.73 -58.10
N GLN A 642 16.71 -77.69 -58.84
CA GLN A 642 15.95 -77.79 -60.08
C GLN A 642 16.82 -77.33 -61.25
N ASP A 643 16.93 -78.17 -62.29
CA ASP A 643 17.66 -77.90 -63.53
C ASP A 643 19.10 -77.37 -63.33
N GLY A 644 19.75 -77.85 -62.25
CA GLY A 644 21.12 -77.49 -61.86
C GLY A 644 21.26 -76.21 -61.04
N LYS A 645 20.15 -75.58 -60.63
CA LYS A 645 20.12 -74.39 -59.77
C LYS A 645 19.42 -74.68 -58.45
N GLU A 646 19.78 -73.93 -57.41
CA GLU A 646 19.15 -74.00 -56.10
C GLU A 646 17.72 -73.43 -56.17
N VAL A 647 16.77 -74.10 -55.49
CA VAL A 647 15.37 -73.67 -55.41
C VAL A 647 15.26 -72.57 -54.36
N THR A 648 15.33 -71.33 -54.82
CA THR A 648 15.25 -70.12 -54.00
C THR A 648 14.08 -69.21 -54.43
N ALA A 649 13.68 -68.32 -53.53
CA ALA A 649 12.73 -67.25 -53.80
C ALA A 649 13.26 -65.94 -53.18
N GLU A 650 13.06 -64.81 -53.87
CA GLU A 650 13.44 -63.48 -53.34
C GLU A 650 12.24 -62.54 -53.49
N LYS A 651 11.99 -61.73 -52.45
CA LYS A 651 10.87 -60.79 -52.43
C LYS A 651 11.22 -59.53 -51.65
N LYS A 652 10.96 -58.37 -52.26
CA LYS A 652 11.06 -57.07 -51.57
C LYS A 652 9.87 -56.88 -50.64
N LEU A 653 10.13 -56.34 -49.45
CA LEU A 653 9.15 -56.01 -48.42
C LEU A 653 9.36 -54.56 -47.99
N ILE A 654 8.30 -53.76 -48.02
CA ILE A 654 8.25 -52.45 -47.36
C ILE A 654 7.15 -52.58 -46.30
N PRO A 655 7.48 -52.72 -45.00
CA PRO A 655 6.47 -52.89 -43.96
C PRO A 655 5.63 -51.63 -43.81
N ASP A 656 4.31 -51.79 -43.74
CA ASP A 656 3.34 -50.78 -43.28
C ASP A 656 3.08 -50.89 -41.77
N THR A 657 3.43 -52.02 -41.17
CA THR A 657 3.37 -52.32 -39.73
C THR A 657 4.68 -52.92 -39.22
N ASP A 658 4.97 -52.75 -37.93
CA ASP A 658 6.15 -53.30 -37.25
C ASP A 658 6.23 -54.85 -37.30
N SER A 659 5.07 -55.49 -37.49
CA SER A 659 4.84 -56.92 -37.48
C SER A 659 3.76 -57.30 -38.49
N GLY A 660 3.93 -58.43 -39.19
CA GLY A 660 3.08 -58.83 -40.31
C GLY A 660 3.43 -60.20 -40.89
N GLU A 661 2.90 -60.53 -42.08
CA GLU A 661 3.22 -61.78 -42.78
C GLU A 661 3.34 -61.64 -44.30
N LEU A 662 4.29 -62.38 -44.88
CA LEU A 662 4.62 -62.41 -46.30
C LEU A 662 4.55 -63.84 -46.84
N GLN A 663 3.80 -64.08 -47.91
CA GLN A 663 3.80 -65.37 -48.59
C GLN A 663 4.92 -65.47 -49.63
N MET A 664 5.69 -66.56 -49.57
CA MET A 664 6.74 -66.94 -50.53
C MET A 664 6.51 -68.38 -51.03
N GLU A 665 6.99 -68.69 -52.23
CA GLU A 665 6.56 -69.88 -52.97
C GLU A 665 7.72 -70.57 -53.70
N PHE A 666 7.92 -71.86 -53.40
CA PHE A 666 9.01 -72.70 -53.90
C PHE A 666 8.43 -73.82 -54.74
N THR A 667 8.51 -73.70 -56.06
CA THR A 667 8.05 -74.74 -56.99
C THR A 667 9.24 -75.60 -57.41
N PHE A 668 9.11 -76.92 -57.30
CA PHE A 668 10.18 -77.87 -57.63
C PHE A 668 9.65 -79.26 -57.98
N ASP A 669 10.54 -80.15 -58.43
CA ASP A 669 10.24 -81.55 -58.71
C ASP A 669 10.50 -82.42 -57.47
N ALA A 670 9.42 -82.86 -56.81
CA ALA A 670 9.52 -83.68 -55.61
C ALA A 670 9.95 -85.13 -55.89
N THR A 671 9.87 -85.63 -57.14
CA THR A 671 10.39 -86.97 -57.48
C THR A 671 11.90 -87.03 -57.27
N LYS A 672 12.61 -85.93 -57.63
CA LYS A 672 14.07 -85.77 -57.58
C LYS A 672 14.67 -85.54 -56.18
N LEU A 673 13.86 -85.38 -55.13
CA LEU A 673 14.37 -85.30 -53.75
C LEU A 673 15.14 -86.56 -53.36
N ASN A 674 16.16 -86.43 -52.53
CA ASN A 674 16.83 -87.59 -51.93
C ASN A 674 15.96 -88.09 -50.77
N GLY A 675 15.68 -87.18 -49.83
CA GLY A 675 14.87 -87.45 -48.65
C GLY A 675 13.36 -87.54 -48.91
N GLU A 676 12.61 -87.59 -47.80
CA GLU A 676 11.15 -87.43 -47.79
C GLU A 676 10.70 -86.10 -47.18
N GLN A 677 11.61 -85.22 -46.73
CA GLN A 677 11.29 -83.91 -46.16
C GLN A 677 12.15 -82.81 -46.79
N VAL A 678 11.51 -81.68 -47.07
CA VAL A 678 12.17 -80.40 -47.39
C VAL A 678 11.90 -79.40 -46.27
N VAL A 679 12.82 -78.45 -46.08
CA VAL A 679 12.73 -77.38 -45.08
C VAL A 679 12.98 -76.05 -45.78
N VAL A 680 12.19 -75.02 -45.49
CA VAL A 680 12.48 -73.65 -45.97
C VAL A 680 13.42 -72.97 -44.97
N PHE A 681 14.45 -72.29 -45.46
CA PHE A 681 15.27 -71.33 -44.71
C PHE A 681 14.97 -69.92 -45.23
N GLU A 682 14.92 -68.91 -44.35
CA GLU A 682 14.69 -67.51 -44.72
C GLU A 682 15.72 -66.55 -44.11
N GLU A 683 16.17 -65.59 -44.92
CA GLU A 683 17.10 -64.51 -44.56
C GLU A 683 16.49 -63.15 -44.92
N VAL A 684 16.54 -62.17 -44.02
CA VAL A 684 16.07 -60.80 -44.27
C VAL A 684 17.23 -59.81 -44.23
N TYR A 685 17.32 -59.01 -45.28
CA TYR A 685 18.36 -58.00 -45.45
C TYR A 685 17.81 -56.58 -45.46
N LEU A 686 18.54 -55.64 -44.87
CA LEU A 686 18.35 -54.20 -44.98
C LEU A 686 19.68 -53.56 -45.42
N GLU A 687 19.68 -52.79 -46.50
CA GLU A 687 20.89 -52.13 -47.03
C GLU A 687 22.09 -53.13 -47.16
N GLU A 688 21.82 -54.28 -47.78
CA GLU A 688 22.75 -55.43 -47.95
C GLU A 688 23.22 -56.14 -46.66
N LYS A 689 22.84 -55.66 -45.47
CA LYS A 689 23.16 -56.31 -44.18
C LYS A 689 22.08 -57.31 -43.80
N LEU A 690 22.47 -58.52 -43.40
CA LEU A 690 21.56 -59.50 -42.78
C LEU A 690 21.09 -58.95 -41.43
N VAL A 691 19.77 -58.86 -41.22
CA VAL A 691 19.17 -58.32 -39.98
C VAL A 691 18.33 -59.34 -39.22
N ALA A 692 17.75 -60.34 -39.89
CA ALA A 692 17.05 -61.47 -39.27
C ALA A 692 17.22 -62.74 -40.12
N VAL A 693 17.18 -63.91 -39.50
CA VAL A 693 17.35 -65.21 -40.16
C VAL A 693 16.59 -66.30 -39.41
N HIS A 694 15.99 -67.24 -40.14
CA HIS A 694 15.45 -68.48 -39.60
C HIS A 694 15.91 -69.64 -40.48
N ALA A 695 16.79 -70.48 -39.93
CA ALA A 695 17.54 -71.49 -40.68
C ALA A 695 17.83 -72.72 -39.80
N ASP A 696 16.77 -73.42 -39.39
CA ASP A 696 16.86 -74.68 -38.62
C ASP A 696 16.31 -75.85 -39.45
N LEU A 697 17.15 -76.87 -39.68
CA LEU A 697 16.74 -78.08 -40.42
C LEU A 697 15.77 -78.97 -39.64
N GLU A 698 15.72 -78.85 -38.32
CA GLU A 698 14.91 -79.72 -37.46
C GLU A 698 13.55 -79.10 -37.11
N ASP A 699 13.23 -77.89 -37.61
CA ASP A 699 11.93 -77.25 -37.45
C ASP A 699 10.85 -77.90 -38.32
N GLU A 700 9.98 -78.69 -37.69
CA GLU A 700 8.82 -79.32 -38.32
C GLU A 700 7.76 -78.30 -38.79
N GLY A 701 7.79 -77.05 -38.31
CA GLY A 701 6.98 -75.93 -38.80
C GLY A 701 7.46 -75.38 -40.15
N GLN A 702 8.77 -75.41 -40.41
CA GLN A 702 9.36 -75.11 -41.73
C GLN A 702 9.43 -76.34 -42.65
N SER A 703 9.10 -77.53 -42.14
CA SER A 703 9.20 -78.79 -42.90
C SER A 703 7.92 -79.12 -43.69
N VAL A 704 8.11 -79.70 -44.88
CA VAL A 704 7.04 -80.31 -45.69
C VAL A 704 7.46 -81.70 -46.18
N THR A 705 6.58 -82.68 -46.00
CA THR A 705 6.88 -84.11 -46.19
C THR A 705 6.31 -84.65 -47.50
N TYR A 706 7.16 -85.19 -48.36
CA TYR A 706 6.87 -85.78 -49.67
C TYR A 706 7.29 -87.27 -49.69
N LYS A 707 6.44 -88.12 -49.12
CA LYS A 707 6.70 -89.57 -48.94
C LYS A 707 6.75 -90.33 -50.26
N LYS A 708 7.54 -91.39 -50.30
CA LYS A 708 7.66 -92.32 -51.43
C LYS A 708 6.49 -93.33 -51.38
N GLU A 709 5.69 -93.40 -52.43
CA GLU A 709 4.52 -94.31 -52.48
C GLU A 709 4.97 -95.78 -52.45
N LYS A 710 4.26 -96.62 -51.69
CA LYS A 710 4.41 -98.08 -51.71
C LYS A 710 3.32 -98.70 -52.58
N GLN A 711 3.71 -99.59 -53.48
CA GLN A 711 2.77 -100.36 -54.31
C GLN A 711 2.04 -101.42 -53.47
N VAL A 712 0.81 -101.77 -53.89
CA VAL A 712 -0.10 -102.73 -53.25
C VAL A 712 -0.76 -103.58 -54.34
N GLU A 713 -1.01 -104.86 -54.06
CA GLU A 713 -1.59 -105.85 -54.98
C GLU A 713 -2.56 -106.77 -54.19
N GLU A 714 -3.62 -107.32 -54.82
CA GLU A 714 -4.82 -107.82 -54.11
C GLU A 714 -5.12 -109.35 -54.17
N GLU A 715 -5.41 -109.90 -52.97
CA GLU A 715 -6.46 -110.90 -52.61
C GLU A 715 -6.45 -112.43 -52.93
N LYS A 716 -7.10 -113.15 -51.97
CA LYS A 716 -7.88 -114.42 -52.01
C LYS A 716 -7.18 -115.81 -51.96
N PRO A 717 -7.84 -116.85 -51.37
CA PRO A 717 -8.68 -116.91 -50.15
C PRO A 717 -8.37 -118.10 -49.19
N GLU A 718 -9.23 -118.34 -48.17
CA GLU A 718 -9.18 -119.33 -47.06
C GLU A 718 -9.19 -120.83 -47.50
N SER A 719 -9.08 -121.89 -46.66
CA SER A 719 -9.26 -122.18 -45.20
C SER A 719 -8.63 -123.59 -44.87
N PRO A 720 -8.77 -124.30 -43.70
CA PRO A 720 -9.36 -123.98 -42.37
C PRO A 720 -8.56 -124.44 -41.09
N GLU A 721 -9.04 -124.03 -39.90
CA GLU A 721 -9.00 -124.66 -38.54
C GLU A 721 -7.72 -125.36 -37.97
N LYS A 722 -7.08 -124.85 -36.88
CA LYS A 722 -7.36 -124.96 -35.40
C LYS A 722 -6.80 -126.24 -34.71
N PRO A 723 -6.66 -126.33 -33.35
CA PRO A 723 -6.84 -125.31 -32.29
C PRO A 723 -5.73 -125.24 -31.19
N LYS A 724 -5.86 -124.24 -30.29
CA LYS A 724 -5.34 -124.20 -28.88
C LYS A 724 -3.79 -124.11 -28.67
N GLU A 725 -3.27 -123.66 -27.52
CA GLU A 725 -3.88 -123.26 -26.23
C GLU A 725 -3.11 -122.07 -25.55
N THR A 726 -3.72 -121.43 -24.54
CA THR A 726 -3.19 -120.68 -23.35
C THR A 726 -1.73 -120.17 -23.31
N GLU A 727 -1.33 -119.06 -22.68
CA GLU A 727 -1.88 -118.16 -21.63
C GLU A 727 -1.00 -116.86 -21.63
N LYS A 728 -1.15 -115.77 -20.85
CA LYS A 728 -1.92 -115.44 -19.63
C LYS A 728 -2.11 -113.92 -19.57
N ALA A 729 -3.23 -113.42 -19.06
CA ALA A 729 -3.42 -111.99 -18.78
C ALA A 729 -3.11 -111.65 -17.31
N LYS A 730 -2.63 -110.43 -17.06
CA LYS A 730 -2.68 -109.74 -15.75
C LYS A 730 -3.10 -108.28 -16.01
N THR A 731 -4.40 -107.97 -15.93
CA THR A 731 -5.20 -107.64 -14.72
C THR A 731 -5.04 -106.18 -14.28
N VAL A 732 -6.18 -105.48 -14.28
CA VAL A 732 -6.38 -104.09 -13.85
C VAL A 732 -6.12 -103.91 -12.35
N ALA A 733 -5.68 -102.71 -11.96
CA ALA A 733 -5.85 -102.17 -10.61
C ALA A 733 -6.74 -100.91 -10.69
N THR A 734 -7.60 -100.71 -9.69
CA THR A 734 -8.70 -99.72 -9.70
C THR A 734 -8.56 -98.65 -8.62
N GLY A 735 -9.21 -97.50 -8.86
CA GLY A 735 -9.41 -96.40 -7.89
C GLY A 735 -8.33 -95.31 -7.96
N ASP A 736 -8.59 -94.07 -7.55
CA ASP A 736 -9.88 -93.39 -7.30
C ASP A 736 -9.58 -91.87 -7.25
N GLY A 737 -10.40 -91.00 -7.83
CA GLY A 737 -9.91 -89.65 -8.18
C GLY A 737 -10.92 -88.54 -8.51
N SER A 738 -12.16 -88.61 -8.01
CA SER A 738 -13.12 -87.48 -7.94
C SER A 738 -13.36 -86.62 -9.21
N TYR A 739 -14.25 -87.08 -10.08
CA TYR A 739 -15.05 -86.19 -10.95
C TYR A 739 -16.36 -85.80 -10.25
N VAL A 740 -16.41 -84.64 -9.57
CA VAL A 740 -17.68 -84.03 -9.12
C VAL A 740 -17.59 -82.50 -9.16
N LYS A 741 -18.70 -81.83 -9.53
CA LYS A 741 -18.92 -80.37 -9.47
C LYS A 741 -18.30 -79.49 -10.58
N ILE A 742 -18.37 -79.92 -11.83
CA ILE A 742 -18.66 -78.97 -12.94
C ILE A 742 -20.19 -78.79 -13.02
N LEU A 743 -20.77 -78.21 -11.97
CA LEU A 743 -22.12 -77.63 -11.93
C LEU A 743 -22.25 -76.79 -10.64
N VAL A 744 -23.07 -75.74 -10.68
CA VAL A 744 -23.28 -74.76 -9.59
C VAL A 744 -22.09 -73.82 -9.31
N PHE A 745 -21.76 -72.96 -10.29
CA PHE A 745 -21.51 -71.53 -10.01
C PHE A 745 -22.01 -70.58 -11.12
N LEU A 746 -23.00 -71.03 -11.90
CA LEU A 746 -23.96 -70.12 -12.53
C LEU A 746 -25.01 -69.75 -11.48
N ILE A 747 -25.47 -68.50 -11.49
CA ILE A 747 -26.10 -67.79 -10.34
C ILE A 747 -25.04 -67.42 -9.29
N GLY A 748 -24.40 -66.25 -9.45
CA GLY A 748 -23.38 -65.75 -8.53
C GLY A 748 -22.73 -64.41 -8.89
N VAL A 749 -22.90 -63.91 -10.13
CA VAL A 749 -22.17 -62.72 -10.65
C VAL A 749 -23.10 -61.52 -10.95
N ILE A 750 -24.39 -61.59 -10.59
CA ILE A 750 -25.34 -60.47 -10.70
C ILE A 750 -25.71 -59.94 -9.30
N LEU A 751 -24.71 -59.51 -8.51
CA LEU A 751 -24.96 -58.79 -7.24
C LEU A 751 -23.80 -57.92 -6.71
N THR A 752 -22.81 -57.55 -7.53
CA THR A 752 -21.71 -56.65 -7.13
C THR A 752 -21.59 -55.36 -7.96
N GLY A 753 -22.29 -55.25 -9.09
CA GLY A 753 -22.26 -54.04 -9.95
C GLY A 753 -23.16 -52.88 -9.50
N ALA A 754 -24.17 -53.13 -8.66
CA ALA A 754 -25.26 -52.17 -8.42
C ALA A 754 -25.00 -51.15 -7.29
N LEU A 755 -24.02 -51.38 -6.39
CA LEU A 755 -23.84 -50.56 -5.19
C LEU A 755 -22.85 -49.38 -5.35
N LEU A 756 -21.88 -49.45 -6.27
CA LEU A 756 -20.99 -48.30 -6.53
C LEU A 756 -21.67 -47.15 -7.29
N LEU A 757 -22.57 -47.47 -8.23
CA LEU A 757 -23.23 -46.44 -9.06
C LEU A 757 -24.13 -45.52 -8.23
N CYS A 758 -24.82 -46.08 -7.22
CA CYS A 758 -25.64 -45.32 -6.28
C CYS A 758 -24.80 -44.42 -5.36
N PHE A 759 -23.57 -44.80 -5.03
CA PHE A 759 -22.66 -43.99 -4.19
C PHE A 759 -22.01 -42.82 -4.96
N LEU A 760 -21.85 -42.96 -6.29
CA LEU A 760 -21.35 -41.89 -7.16
C LEU A 760 -22.44 -40.86 -7.49
N LEU A 761 -23.65 -41.30 -7.86
CA LEU A 761 -24.75 -40.38 -8.20
C LEU A 761 -25.25 -39.57 -6.99
N SER A 762 -25.21 -40.12 -5.79
CA SER A 762 -25.59 -39.41 -4.55
C SER A 762 -24.61 -38.30 -4.15
N ARG A 763 -23.35 -38.33 -4.62
CA ARG A 763 -22.38 -37.24 -4.38
C ARG A 763 -22.45 -36.10 -5.39
N MET A 764 -23.02 -36.31 -6.58
CA MET A 764 -23.14 -35.24 -7.60
C MET A 764 -24.31 -34.29 -7.36
N TRP A 765 -25.44 -34.75 -6.82
CA TRP A 765 -26.60 -33.88 -6.59
C TRP A 765 -26.40 -32.89 -5.42
N GLY A 766 -25.57 -33.25 -4.43
CA GLY A 766 -25.36 -32.47 -3.21
C GLY A 766 -24.57 -31.15 -3.35
N ARG A 767 -24.11 -30.79 -4.55
CA ARG A 767 -23.29 -29.57 -4.79
C ARG A 767 -23.97 -28.47 -5.61
N MET A 768 -25.19 -28.67 -6.12
CA MET A 768 -25.93 -27.65 -6.88
C MET A 768 -26.99 -26.87 -6.09
N TRP A 769 -27.04 -27.00 -4.76
CA TRP A 769 -28.02 -26.26 -3.93
C TRP A 769 -27.40 -25.56 -2.71
N LYS A 770 -26.42 -24.68 -2.98
CA LYS A 770 -25.94 -23.69 -2.00
C LYS A 770 -25.34 -22.41 -2.63
N ARG A 771 -26.06 -21.82 -3.61
CA ARG A 771 -25.86 -20.43 -4.08
C ARG A 771 -27.14 -19.86 -4.70
N ARG A 772 -28.11 -19.61 -3.83
CA ARG A 772 -29.13 -18.55 -3.91
C ARG A 772 -29.26 -17.96 -2.51
#